data_AF-A0A956CBB9-F1
#
_entry.id   AF-A0A956CBB9-F1
#
_cell.length_a   1.000
_cell.length_b   1.000
_cell.length_c   1.000
_cell.angle_alpha   90.00
_cell.angle_beta   90.00
_cell.angle_gamma   90.00
#
_symmetry.space_group_name_H-M   'P 1'
#
loop_
_entity.id
_entity.type
_entity.pdbx_description
1 polymer ?
#
loop_
_entity_poly.entity_id
_entity_poly.type
_entity_poly.pdbx_seq_one_letter_code
_entity_poly.pdbx_strand_id
1 'polypeptide(L)'
;MLETTSSQAPARPTELTDSLSKLLPLGTPLTLSRGAALWNAGSKPDHVFVILSGTIKLVRQLARRTCIRGFFGPGSTLGGLDALSGSTHLVDAVVASDSARVLAVPGAVYTRNLLASEDPWNALADAAWADTSRVYDKIDVLSSGTVESRLAMLLSRLLRDYGRPVDDGAMLVELPLSRQELADLAATSFETAIRVMTRWGDEHFVETTRDGFIVRNPGRLANLAGDYPVQEKKNGFDGTALPPRHAGQTARRSGRALRFELPKGRVIISRADRLGLFGDSERVYLDADGRFHRAWIGETSYQRGLDGRVRRIVLRKNGRRHLPIIDILEGAEAQRAIESAYTIVQKFWSELPSATPRRIRLQLREALSWTPERHAEHAREYTDVYRPIPILPPDQTDAVVVQPSTGCAWNRCSFCNFYQEERFTVRRPDAFRRHVQQVAALHGRTLRHRRRVFLGQANGLCGKADRLERVLQIAREELGNRHGWEFAAFANPARAPRTVKELERLRRRGLKSITMGLETGNEELHQMLNKPASVDEYVQFSKQVGAASIRRCVVLLVGAGGVKRSAEHVASTVTAVRAMELGKEDTVYLSPIVVEESSAFAKALDDLGRPSDEQLSTELAALKDGLRAAGITGAIARYDIQRFLY
;
A
#
# COMPACT_ATOMS: atom_id res chain seq x y z
N MET A 1 30.61 -32.83 -46.40
CA MET A 1 29.27 -32.35 -46.81
C MET A 1 28.30 -32.81 -45.74
N LEU A 2 27.79 -31.86 -44.97
CA LEU A 2 26.78 -32.07 -43.92
C LEU A 2 25.41 -32.05 -44.60
N GLU A 3 24.66 -33.15 -44.53
CA GLU A 3 23.23 -33.14 -44.84
C GLU A 3 22.43 -33.21 -43.54
N THR A 4 21.77 -32.09 -43.26
CA THR A 4 20.79 -31.89 -42.20
C THR A 4 19.49 -32.63 -42.52
N THR A 5 19.16 -33.66 -41.75
CA THR A 5 17.79 -34.18 -41.69
C THR A 5 17.07 -33.58 -40.49
N SER A 6 16.16 -32.67 -40.83
CA SER A 6 15.17 -32.04 -39.95
C SER A 6 14.17 -33.08 -39.45
N SER A 7 14.25 -33.44 -38.17
CA SER A 7 13.18 -34.10 -37.44
C SER A 7 12.76 -33.18 -36.31
N GLN A 8 11.59 -32.55 -36.49
CA GLN A 8 10.99 -31.58 -35.58
C GLN A 8 10.79 -32.18 -34.18
N ALA A 9 11.53 -31.64 -33.20
CA ALA A 9 11.25 -31.83 -31.78
C ALA A 9 10.15 -30.85 -31.34
N PRO A 10 9.03 -31.29 -30.73
CA PRO A 10 8.05 -30.37 -30.19
C PRO A 10 8.40 -30.05 -28.73
N ALA A 11 8.94 -28.86 -28.53
CA ALA A 11 8.67 -27.93 -27.43
C ALA A 11 9.88 -26.99 -27.32
N ARG A 12 9.68 -25.70 -27.64
CA ARG A 12 10.67 -24.65 -27.35
C ARG A 12 11.07 -24.76 -25.88
N PRO A 13 12.35 -24.58 -25.52
CA PRO A 13 12.71 -24.42 -24.12
C PRO A 13 11.91 -23.22 -23.60
N THR A 14 11.11 -23.44 -22.55
CA THR A 14 10.51 -22.36 -21.77
C THR A 14 11.60 -21.32 -21.55
N GLU A 15 11.43 -20.10 -22.06
CA GLU A 15 12.48 -19.08 -22.05
C GLU A 15 13.06 -19.00 -20.63
N LEU A 16 14.32 -19.42 -20.48
CA LEU A 16 15.06 -19.24 -19.24
C LEU A 16 15.00 -17.76 -18.93
N THR A 17 14.48 -17.40 -17.76
CA THR A 17 14.42 -15.99 -17.35
C THR A 17 15.80 -15.35 -17.45
N ASP A 18 15.87 -14.04 -17.70
CA ASP A 18 17.12 -13.27 -17.79
C ASP A 18 18.07 -13.46 -16.58
N SER A 19 17.52 -13.89 -15.44
CA SER A 19 18.27 -14.23 -14.24
C SER A 19 18.89 -15.65 -14.29
N LEU A 20 18.20 -16.63 -14.88
CA LEU A 20 18.67 -18.01 -14.99
C LEU A 20 19.67 -18.19 -16.14
N SER A 21 19.55 -17.42 -17.22
CA SER A 21 20.51 -17.43 -18.33
C SER A 21 21.93 -17.03 -17.87
N LYS A 22 22.04 -16.16 -16.87
CA LYS A 22 23.30 -15.75 -16.23
C LYS A 22 23.98 -16.86 -15.43
N LEU A 23 23.25 -17.91 -15.06
CA LEU A 23 23.81 -19.07 -14.34
C LEU A 23 24.40 -20.11 -15.28
N LEU A 24 24.00 -20.13 -16.56
CA LEU A 24 24.50 -21.08 -17.56
C LEU A 24 26.03 -21.16 -17.63
N PRO A 25 26.80 -20.05 -17.67
CA PRO A 25 28.27 -20.13 -17.70
C PRO A 25 28.91 -20.52 -16.35
N LEU A 26 28.12 -20.64 -15.28
CA LEU A 26 28.61 -20.84 -13.91
C LEU A 26 28.39 -22.26 -13.37
N GLY A 27 27.74 -23.13 -14.14
CA GLY A 27 27.40 -24.48 -13.73
C GLY A 27 27.77 -25.55 -14.75
N THR A 28 27.74 -26.80 -14.30
CA THR A 28 28.03 -27.98 -15.12
C THR A 28 26.72 -28.68 -15.48
N PRO A 29 26.40 -28.86 -16.78
CA PRO A 29 25.23 -29.62 -17.17
C PRO A 29 25.41 -31.11 -16.85
N LEU A 30 24.40 -31.72 -16.24
CA LEU A 30 24.32 -33.15 -15.92
C LEU A 30 23.05 -33.74 -16.54
N THR A 31 23.14 -34.99 -17.00
CA THR A 31 21.98 -35.78 -17.41
C THR A 31 21.86 -36.96 -16.46
N LEU A 32 20.69 -37.12 -15.85
CA LEU A 32 20.43 -38.12 -14.83
C LEU A 32 19.23 -38.97 -15.23
N SER A 33 19.31 -40.27 -14.98
CA SER A 33 18.20 -41.21 -15.19
C SER A 33 17.23 -41.21 -14.02
N ARG A 34 16.03 -41.74 -14.25
CA ARG A 34 15.00 -41.95 -13.22
C ARG A 34 15.56 -42.59 -11.96
N GLY A 35 15.17 -42.05 -10.80
CA GLY A 35 15.58 -42.57 -9.49
C GLY A 35 16.96 -42.08 -9.02
N ALA A 36 17.76 -41.44 -9.87
CA ALA A 36 19.00 -40.81 -9.44
C ALA A 36 18.72 -39.67 -8.45
N ALA A 37 19.47 -39.63 -7.35
CA ALA A 37 19.39 -38.56 -6.38
C ALA A 37 20.32 -37.39 -6.78
N LEU A 38 19.79 -36.17 -6.77
CA LEU A 38 20.59 -34.95 -6.82
C LEU A 38 21.30 -34.73 -5.48
N TRP A 39 20.60 -35.06 -4.38
CA TRP A 39 21.12 -35.11 -3.02
C TRP A 39 20.21 -35.95 -2.12
N ASN A 40 20.71 -36.27 -0.93
CA ASN A 40 19.96 -36.94 0.13
C ASN A 40 19.68 -35.97 1.29
N ALA A 41 18.60 -36.20 2.03
CA ALA A 41 18.27 -35.44 3.22
C ALA A 41 19.43 -35.49 4.23
N GLY A 42 19.76 -34.33 4.80
CA GLY A 42 20.87 -34.14 5.73
C GLY A 42 22.21 -33.80 5.08
N SER A 43 22.36 -33.90 3.75
CA SER A 43 23.60 -33.48 3.09
C SER A 43 23.75 -31.96 3.04
N LYS A 44 24.99 -31.50 2.96
CA LYS A 44 25.29 -30.07 2.78
C LYS A 44 24.93 -29.63 1.35
N PRO A 45 24.55 -28.36 1.15
CA PRO A 45 24.17 -27.81 -0.14
C PRO A 45 25.40 -27.40 -0.95
N ASP A 46 26.19 -28.39 -1.37
CA ASP A 46 27.41 -28.16 -2.14
C ASP A 46 27.11 -27.62 -3.55
N HIS A 47 25.91 -27.92 -4.06
CA HIS A 47 25.43 -27.48 -5.37
C HIS A 47 23.97 -27.01 -5.31
N VAL A 48 23.65 -26.06 -6.18
CA VAL A 48 22.30 -25.61 -6.52
C VAL A 48 22.00 -26.09 -7.93
N PHE A 49 20.81 -26.64 -8.14
CA PHE A 49 20.45 -27.27 -9.41
C PHE A 49 19.36 -26.48 -10.12
N VAL A 50 19.61 -26.10 -11.38
CA VAL A 50 18.57 -25.54 -12.27
C VAL A 50 18.10 -26.64 -13.21
N ILE A 51 16.79 -26.89 -13.25
CA ILE A 51 16.22 -27.93 -14.12
C ILE A 51 16.13 -27.38 -15.55
N LEU A 52 16.78 -28.05 -16.50
CA LEU A 52 16.77 -27.69 -17.92
C LEU A 52 15.73 -28.52 -18.69
N SER A 53 15.61 -29.81 -18.37
CA SER A 53 14.57 -30.71 -18.90
C SER A 53 14.25 -31.82 -17.91
N GLY A 54 13.08 -32.44 -18.03
CA GLY A 54 12.62 -33.50 -17.13
C GLY A 54 12.04 -32.96 -15.81
N THR A 55 11.80 -33.88 -14.87
CA THR A 55 11.11 -33.59 -13.61
C THR A 55 11.87 -34.17 -12.43
N ILE A 56 12.03 -33.36 -11.38
CA ILE A 56 12.61 -33.76 -10.09
C ILE A 56 11.51 -33.74 -9.02
N LYS A 57 11.47 -34.75 -8.15
CA LYS A 57 10.60 -34.75 -6.96
C LYS A 57 11.41 -34.50 -5.70
N LEU A 58 10.86 -33.67 -4.81
CA LEU A 58 11.36 -33.52 -3.45
C LEU A 58 10.54 -34.41 -2.52
N VAL A 59 11.22 -35.32 -1.84
CA VAL A 59 10.58 -36.43 -1.13
C VAL A 59 11.24 -36.68 0.21
N ARG A 60 10.42 -37.01 1.21
CA ARG A 60 10.89 -37.45 2.53
C ARG A 60 10.32 -38.82 2.84
N GLN A 61 11.19 -39.77 3.16
CA GLN A 61 10.77 -41.06 3.67
C GLN A 61 10.37 -40.94 5.15
N LEU A 62 9.17 -41.41 5.50
CA LEU A 62 8.71 -41.55 6.87
C LEU A 62 8.49 -43.04 7.17
N ALA A 63 8.44 -43.43 8.44
CA ALA A 63 8.41 -44.83 8.87
C ALA A 63 7.29 -45.71 8.24
N ARG A 64 6.18 -45.10 7.78
CA ARG A 64 5.02 -45.82 7.24
C ARG A 64 4.47 -45.26 5.92
N ARG A 65 5.08 -44.20 5.38
CA ARG A 65 4.63 -43.55 4.15
C ARG A 65 5.71 -42.64 3.57
N THR A 66 5.60 -42.36 2.30
CA THR A 66 6.41 -41.34 1.64
C THR A 66 5.66 -40.01 1.65
N CYS A 67 6.37 -38.92 1.94
CA CYS A 67 5.81 -37.57 1.86
C CYS A 67 6.45 -36.82 0.70
N ILE A 68 5.66 -36.58 -0.35
CA ILE A 68 6.11 -35.79 -1.50
C ILE A 68 5.80 -34.32 -1.23
N ARG A 69 6.86 -33.50 -1.20
CA ARG A 69 6.76 -32.04 -1.06
C ARG A 69 6.28 -31.40 -2.35
N GLY A 70 6.74 -31.90 -3.50
CA GLY A 70 6.30 -31.45 -4.81
C GLY A 70 7.16 -32.00 -5.94
N PHE A 71 6.70 -31.76 -7.16
CA PHE A 71 7.43 -32.00 -8.40
C PHE A 71 7.92 -30.67 -8.96
N PHE A 72 9.06 -30.69 -9.63
CA PHE A 72 9.74 -29.50 -10.14
C PHE A 72 10.21 -29.79 -11.56
N GLY A 73 9.86 -28.90 -12.49
CA GLY A 73 10.15 -29.03 -13.92
C GLY A 73 11.10 -27.96 -14.43
N PRO A 74 11.28 -27.86 -15.76
CA PRO A 74 12.20 -26.92 -16.39
C PRO A 74 12.00 -25.47 -15.91
N GLY A 75 13.12 -24.77 -15.69
CA GLY A 75 13.14 -23.41 -15.14
C GLY A 75 13.08 -23.32 -13.60
N SER A 76 12.89 -24.44 -12.90
CA SER A 76 12.93 -24.46 -11.42
C SER A 76 14.37 -24.51 -10.91
N THR A 77 14.63 -23.81 -9.79
CA THR A 77 15.90 -23.86 -9.06
C THR A 77 15.71 -24.61 -7.74
N LEU A 78 16.56 -25.58 -7.45
CA LEU A 78 16.51 -26.42 -6.26
C LEU A 78 17.79 -26.24 -5.42
N GLY A 79 17.62 -26.17 -4.09
CA GLY A 79 18.73 -26.06 -3.13
C GLY A 79 19.28 -24.64 -2.89
N GLY A 80 18.73 -23.62 -3.56
CA GLY A 80 19.23 -22.24 -3.47
C GLY A 80 19.13 -21.60 -2.08
N LEU A 81 18.02 -21.81 -1.35
CA LEU A 81 17.84 -21.29 0.02
C LEU A 81 18.70 -22.05 1.04
N ASP A 82 18.88 -23.36 0.83
CA ASP A 82 19.75 -24.19 1.67
C ASP A 82 21.21 -23.70 1.52
N ALA A 83 21.67 -23.51 0.28
CA ALA A 83 23.00 -22.97 -0.04
C ALA A 83 23.25 -21.56 0.52
N LEU A 84 22.22 -20.71 0.52
CA LEU A 84 22.34 -19.35 1.08
C LEU A 84 22.37 -19.35 2.62
N SER A 85 21.54 -20.17 3.25
CA SER A 85 21.45 -20.25 4.71
C SER A 85 22.58 -21.06 5.35
N GLY A 86 23.27 -21.90 4.55
CA GLY A 86 24.24 -22.87 5.04
C GLY A 86 23.60 -24.07 5.74
N SER A 87 22.28 -24.24 5.61
CA SER A 87 21.53 -25.36 6.20
C SER A 87 21.66 -26.62 5.35
N THR A 88 21.49 -27.79 5.97
CA THR A 88 21.43 -29.06 5.24
C THR A 88 20.09 -29.23 4.50
N HIS A 89 20.08 -30.04 3.45
CA HIS A 89 18.86 -30.34 2.72
C HIS A 89 17.87 -31.11 3.61
N LEU A 90 16.63 -30.63 3.70
CA LEU A 90 15.62 -31.23 4.60
C LEU A 90 14.98 -32.52 4.05
N VAL A 91 15.08 -32.73 2.73
CA VAL A 91 14.40 -33.80 1.99
C VAL A 91 15.29 -34.28 0.85
N ASP A 92 15.06 -35.49 0.35
CA ASP A 92 15.76 -36.03 -0.82
C ASP A 92 15.26 -35.32 -2.08
N ALA A 93 16.15 -35.13 -3.06
CA ALA A 93 15.80 -34.68 -4.40
C ALA A 93 16.11 -35.79 -5.41
N VAL A 94 15.08 -36.31 -6.07
CA VAL A 94 15.19 -37.52 -6.91
C VAL A 94 14.59 -37.27 -8.28
N VAL A 95 15.24 -37.75 -9.34
CA VAL A 95 14.71 -37.67 -10.71
C VAL A 95 13.43 -38.52 -10.83
N ALA A 96 12.33 -37.89 -11.24
CA ALA A 96 11.02 -38.51 -11.37
C ALA A 96 10.69 -38.94 -12.81
N SER A 97 11.15 -38.18 -13.81
CA SER A 97 11.03 -38.53 -15.23
C SER A 97 12.06 -39.61 -15.64
N ASP A 98 11.91 -40.19 -16.84
CA ASP A 98 12.85 -41.20 -17.35
C ASP A 98 14.29 -40.64 -17.46
N SER A 99 14.40 -39.38 -17.84
CA SER A 99 15.63 -38.60 -17.88
C SER A 99 15.38 -37.16 -17.46
N ALA A 100 16.36 -36.53 -16.82
CA ALA A 100 16.37 -35.11 -16.51
C ALA A 100 17.74 -34.49 -16.80
N ARG A 101 17.75 -33.33 -17.48
CA ARG A 101 18.94 -32.47 -17.58
C ARG A 101 18.86 -31.37 -16.55
N VAL A 102 19.93 -31.20 -15.79
CA VAL A 102 20.07 -30.16 -14.78
C VAL A 102 21.39 -29.43 -14.96
N LEU A 103 21.44 -28.16 -14.55
CA LEU A 103 22.69 -27.40 -14.41
C LEU A 103 23.08 -27.41 -12.94
N ALA A 104 24.18 -28.07 -12.60
CA ALA A 104 24.74 -28.08 -11.25
C ALA A 104 25.68 -26.87 -11.07
N VAL A 105 25.25 -25.88 -10.28
CA VAL A 105 26.03 -24.69 -9.95
C VAL A 105 26.60 -24.86 -8.55
N PRO A 106 27.92 -24.73 -8.32
CA PRO A 106 28.48 -24.81 -6.97
C PRO A 106 27.77 -23.82 -6.03
N GLY A 107 27.34 -24.27 -4.85
CA GLY A 107 26.51 -23.49 -3.93
C GLY A 107 27.15 -22.16 -3.52
N ALA A 108 28.46 -22.15 -3.28
CA ALA A 108 29.20 -20.92 -3.01
C ALA A 108 29.23 -19.94 -4.20
N VAL A 109 29.29 -20.46 -5.43
CA VAL A 109 29.26 -19.65 -6.66
C VAL A 109 27.86 -19.09 -6.88
N TYR A 110 26.82 -19.90 -6.67
CA TYR A 110 25.42 -19.46 -6.71
C TYR A 110 25.17 -18.35 -5.69
N THR A 111 25.51 -18.57 -4.42
CA THR A 111 25.33 -17.59 -3.34
C THR A 111 26.10 -16.30 -3.63
N ARG A 112 27.36 -16.39 -4.09
CA ARG A 112 28.14 -15.20 -4.46
C ARG A 112 27.50 -14.43 -5.61
N ASN A 113 27.06 -15.10 -6.67
CA ASN A 113 26.43 -14.45 -7.83
C ASN A 113 25.05 -13.90 -7.49
N LEU A 114 24.27 -14.59 -6.66
CA LEU A 114 23.00 -14.11 -6.14
C LEU A 114 23.22 -12.83 -5.31
N LEU A 115 24.19 -12.82 -4.39
CA LEU A 115 24.53 -11.66 -3.56
C LEU A 115 25.15 -10.51 -4.35
N ALA A 116 25.89 -10.81 -5.42
CA ALA A 116 26.45 -9.83 -6.35
C ALA A 116 25.43 -9.37 -7.40
N SER A 117 24.23 -9.96 -7.42
CA SER A 117 23.24 -9.66 -8.42
C SER A 117 22.72 -8.24 -8.30
N GLU A 118 22.13 -7.81 -9.41
CA GLU A 118 21.31 -6.64 -9.51
C GLU A 118 20.01 -6.76 -8.69
N ASP A 119 20.01 -7.11 -7.42
CA ASP A 119 18.91 -7.03 -6.43
C ASP A 119 18.81 -8.36 -5.71
N PRO A 120 19.83 -8.68 -4.90
CA PRO A 120 19.91 -9.96 -4.22
C PRO A 120 18.69 -10.18 -3.31
N TRP A 121 18.11 -9.10 -2.79
CA TRP A 121 16.99 -9.16 -1.88
C TRP A 121 15.70 -9.48 -2.60
N ASN A 122 15.40 -8.86 -3.75
CA ASN A 122 14.22 -9.24 -4.53
C ASN A 122 14.37 -10.64 -5.11
N ALA A 123 15.54 -11.01 -5.65
CA ALA A 123 15.77 -12.37 -6.14
C ALA A 123 15.63 -13.42 -5.01
N LEU A 124 16.12 -13.12 -3.81
CA LEU A 124 15.93 -13.97 -2.64
C LEU A 124 14.47 -14.02 -2.19
N ALA A 125 13.81 -12.88 -2.21
CA ALA A 125 12.42 -12.72 -1.81
C ALA A 125 11.49 -13.49 -2.76
N ASP A 126 11.71 -13.41 -4.07
CA ASP A 126 11.06 -14.22 -5.11
C ASP A 126 11.30 -15.72 -4.87
N ALA A 127 12.55 -16.14 -4.64
CA ALA A 127 12.89 -17.53 -4.38
C ALA A 127 12.22 -18.05 -3.09
N ALA A 128 12.26 -17.27 -2.02
CA ALA A 128 11.64 -17.58 -0.73
C ALA A 128 10.11 -17.63 -0.85
N TRP A 129 9.50 -16.74 -1.61
CA TRP A 129 8.06 -16.74 -1.86
C TRP A 129 7.61 -17.91 -2.69
N ALA A 130 8.36 -18.23 -3.74
CA ALA A 130 8.07 -19.40 -4.56
C ALA A 130 8.07 -20.66 -3.67
N ASP A 131 9.05 -20.79 -2.76
CA ASP A 131 9.09 -21.92 -1.83
C ASP A 131 7.95 -21.89 -0.79
N THR A 132 7.67 -20.72 -0.23
CA THR A 132 6.61 -20.51 0.78
C THR A 132 5.21 -20.73 0.20
N SER A 133 4.95 -20.28 -1.03
CA SER A 133 3.67 -20.45 -1.72
C SER A 133 3.35 -21.93 -1.91
N ARG A 134 4.36 -22.76 -2.18
CA ARG A 134 4.20 -24.23 -2.28
C ARG A 134 3.85 -24.89 -0.95
N VAL A 135 4.32 -24.32 0.16
CA VAL A 135 3.93 -24.77 1.51
C VAL A 135 2.46 -24.45 1.76
N TYR A 136 2.02 -23.22 1.49
CA TYR A 136 0.61 -22.85 1.58
C TYR A 136 -0.27 -23.69 0.66
N ASP A 137 0.22 -23.95 -0.56
CA ASP A 137 -0.48 -24.85 -1.46
C ASP A 137 -0.67 -26.21 -0.77
N LYS A 138 0.40 -26.86 -0.31
CA LYS A 138 0.27 -28.15 0.38
C LYS A 138 -0.71 -28.08 1.57
N ILE A 139 -0.73 -26.99 2.32
CA ILE A 139 -1.70 -26.77 3.41
C ILE A 139 -3.14 -26.77 2.90
N ASP A 140 -3.50 -26.05 1.83
CA ASP A 140 -4.91 -26.09 1.39
C ASP A 140 -5.30 -27.45 0.80
N VAL A 141 -4.37 -28.19 0.15
CA VAL A 141 -4.67 -29.59 -0.24
C VAL A 141 -4.99 -30.42 0.99
N LEU A 142 -4.17 -30.34 2.05
CA LEU A 142 -4.40 -31.10 3.28
C LEU A 142 -5.67 -30.66 4.02
N SER A 143 -6.07 -29.39 3.86
CA SER A 143 -7.17 -28.77 4.60
C SER A 143 -8.50 -28.72 3.86
N SER A 144 -8.54 -29.09 2.57
CA SER A 144 -9.76 -29.05 1.72
C SER A 144 -10.84 -30.09 2.07
N GLY A 145 -10.76 -30.71 3.26
CA GLY A 145 -11.81 -31.58 3.77
C GLY A 145 -11.77 -32.99 3.18
N THR A 146 -12.71 -33.31 2.29
CA THR A 146 -12.89 -34.69 1.78
C THR A 146 -11.73 -35.11 0.88
N VAL A 147 -11.49 -36.43 0.74
CA VAL A 147 -10.44 -36.93 -0.17
C VAL A 147 -10.66 -36.46 -1.61
N GLU A 148 -11.92 -36.38 -2.04
CA GLU A 148 -12.29 -35.89 -3.36
C GLU A 148 -11.91 -34.42 -3.55
N SER A 149 -12.21 -33.57 -2.57
CA SER A 149 -11.81 -32.15 -2.57
C SER A 149 -10.29 -31.98 -2.51
N ARG A 150 -9.56 -32.82 -1.77
CA ARG A 150 -8.08 -32.82 -1.75
C ARG A 150 -7.48 -33.15 -3.10
N LEU A 151 -8.01 -34.18 -3.77
CA LEU A 151 -7.59 -34.55 -5.12
C LEU A 151 -7.96 -33.45 -6.12
N ALA A 152 -9.12 -32.82 -5.98
CA ALA A 152 -9.57 -31.78 -6.89
C ALA A 152 -8.71 -30.52 -6.75
N MET A 153 -8.39 -30.12 -5.51
CA MET A 153 -7.46 -29.04 -5.21
C MET A 153 -6.05 -29.35 -5.73
N LEU A 154 -5.56 -30.58 -5.54
CA LEU A 154 -4.26 -31.01 -6.05
C LEU A 154 -4.17 -30.89 -7.58
N LEU A 155 -5.13 -31.50 -8.29
CA LEU A 155 -5.16 -31.47 -9.76
C LEU A 155 -5.36 -30.06 -10.30
N SER A 156 -6.18 -29.22 -9.64
CA SER A 156 -6.39 -27.82 -10.04
C SER A 156 -5.09 -27.01 -9.99
N ARG A 157 -4.21 -27.30 -9.02
CA ARG A 157 -2.90 -26.65 -8.96
C ARG A 157 -1.90 -27.19 -9.97
N LEU A 158 -1.90 -28.50 -10.20
CA LEU A 158 -1.09 -29.07 -11.27
C LEU A 158 -1.49 -28.50 -12.64
N LEU A 159 -2.79 -28.25 -12.86
CA LEU A 159 -3.29 -27.53 -14.04
C LEU A 159 -2.78 -26.08 -14.11
N ARG A 160 -2.81 -25.34 -13.00
CA ARG A 160 -2.28 -23.97 -12.94
C ARG A 160 -0.77 -23.90 -13.24
N ASP A 161 -0.02 -24.89 -12.75
CA ASP A 161 1.44 -24.86 -12.77
C ASP A 161 2.03 -25.50 -14.03
N TYR A 162 1.40 -26.57 -14.53
CA TYR A 162 1.89 -27.41 -15.63
C TYR A 162 0.85 -27.65 -16.74
N GLY A 163 -0.39 -27.18 -16.57
CA GLY A 163 -1.45 -27.40 -17.54
C GLY A 163 -1.23 -26.62 -18.81
N ARG A 164 -1.40 -27.28 -19.95
CA ARG A 164 -1.50 -26.66 -21.27
C ARG A 164 -2.89 -26.89 -21.85
N PRO A 165 -3.47 -25.91 -22.56
CA PRO A 165 -4.72 -26.12 -23.25
C PRO A 165 -4.55 -27.18 -24.34
N VAL A 166 -5.58 -28.00 -24.49
CA VAL A 166 -5.79 -28.90 -25.63
C VAL A 166 -7.18 -28.61 -26.21
N ASP A 167 -7.62 -29.40 -27.18
CA ASP A 167 -8.89 -29.19 -27.88
C ASP A 167 -10.10 -29.18 -26.91
N ASP A 168 -11.15 -28.43 -27.30
CA ASP A 168 -12.44 -28.34 -26.60
C ASP A 168 -12.40 -27.85 -25.14
N GLY A 169 -11.43 -26.99 -24.80
CA GLY A 169 -11.32 -26.38 -23.47
C GLY A 169 -10.78 -27.33 -22.40
N ALA A 170 -10.36 -28.54 -22.80
CA ALA A 170 -9.65 -29.46 -21.93
C ALA A 170 -8.20 -28.98 -21.69
N MET A 171 -7.62 -29.44 -20.58
CA MET A 171 -6.26 -29.09 -20.18
C MET A 171 -5.46 -30.37 -19.93
N LEU A 172 -4.26 -30.44 -20.49
CA LEU A 172 -3.32 -31.56 -20.33
C LEU A 172 -2.21 -31.18 -19.37
N VAL A 173 -1.93 -32.05 -18.41
CA VAL A 173 -0.73 -32.00 -17.57
C VAL A 173 0.18 -33.16 -17.95
N GLU A 174 1.33 -32.86 -18.57
CA GLU A 174 2.36 -33.85 -18.92
C GLU A 174 3.29 -34.13 -17.73
N LEU A 175 2.70 -34.67 -16.67
CA LEU A 175 3.44 -35.09 -15.49
C LEU A 175 3.09 -36.55 -15.20
N PRO A 176 3.95 -37.52 -15.55
CA PRO A 176 3.68 -38.93 -15.32
C PRO A 176 3.80 -39.22 -13.82
N LEU A 177 2.68 -39.05 -13.10
CA LEU A 177 2.54 -39.38 -11.69
C LEU A 177 2.05 -40.82 -11.57
N SER A 178 2.77 -41.63 -10.79
CA SER A 178 2.21 -42.93 -10.38
C SER A 178 0.98 -42.72 -9.49
N ARG A 179 0.08 -43.71 -9.49
CA ARG A 179 -1.10 -43.70 -8.62
C ARG A 179 -0.73 -43.58 -7.13
N GLN A 180 0.41 -44.14 -6.73
CA GLN A 180 0.95 -43.99 -5.39
C GLN A 180 1.39 -42.55 -5.10
N GLU A 181 2.08 -41.90 -6.04
CA GLU A 181 2.49 -40.50 -5.88
C GLU A 181 1.31 -39.54 -5.80
N LEU A 182 0.23 -39.79 -6.56
CA LEU A 182 -1.04 -39.06 -6.42
C LEU A 182 -1.65 -39.21 -5.01
N ALA A 183 -1.67 -40.44 -4.47
CA ALA A 183 -2.16 -40.70 -3.12
C ALA A 183 -1.31 -40.01 -2.05
N ASP A 184 0.02 -40.07 -2.17
CA ASP A 184 0.97 -39.42 -1.27
C ASP A 184 0.83 -37.88 -1.32
N LEU A 185 0.61 -37.31 -2.51
CA LEU A 185 0.37 -35.89 -2.70
C LEU A 185 -0.95 -35.42 -2.07
N ALA A 186 -2.02 -36.21 -2.18
CA ALA A 186 -3.32 -35.91 -1.58
C ALA A 186 -3.44 -36.34 -0.10
N ALA A 187 -2.36 -36.93 0.46
CA ALA A 187 -2.31 -37.50 1.79
C ALA A 187 -3.50 -38.43 2.09
N THR A 188 -3.67 -39.45 1.25
CA THR A 188 -4.71 -40.46 1.38
C THR A 188 -4.14 -41.85 1.06
N SER A 189 -4.95 -42.91 1.18
CA SER A 189 -4.49 -44.26 0.80
C SER A 189 -4.54 -44.44 -0.73
N PHE A 190 -3.70 -45.33 -1.24
CA PHE A 190 -3.64 -45.70 -2.65
C PHE A 190 -5.02 -46.15 -3.18
N GLU A 191 -5.71 -46.99 -2.42
CA GLU A 191 -7.03 -47.54 -2.78
C GLU A 191 -8.07 -46.43 -2.90
N THR A 192 -8.03 -45.45 -1.98
CA THR A 192 -8.99 -44.35 -1.97
C THR A 192 -8.74 -43.38 -3.13
N ALA A 193 -7.47 -43.04 -3.40
CA ALA A 193 -7.13 -42.17 -4.52
C ALA A 193 -7.55 -42.79 -5.86
N ILE A 194 -7.29 -44.08 -6.06
CA ILE A 194 -7.68 -44.79 -7.27
C ILE A 194 -9.19 -44.82 -7.43
N ARG A 195 -9.95 -45.14 -6.37
CA ARG A 195 -11.41 -45.17 -6.44
C ARG A 195 -12.00 -43.84 -6.91
N VAL A 196 -11.46 -42.71 -6.45
CA VAL A 196 -11.92 -41.38 -6.89
C VAL A 196 -11.51 -41.11 -8.34
N MET A 197 -10.25 -41.37 -8.70
CA MET A 197 -9.73 -41.14 -10.05
C MET A 197 -10.41 -42.01 -11.11
N THR A 198 -10.69 -43.28 -10.80
CA THR A 198 -11.45 -44.19 -11.67
C THR A 198 -12.86 -43.65 -11.89
N ARG A 199 -13.57 -43.26 -10.82
CA ARG A 199 -14.89 -42.64 -10.95
C ARG A 199 -14.86 -41.38 -11.82
N TRP A 200 -13.88 -40.50 -11.65
CA TRP A 200 -13.75 -39.29 -12.47
C TRP A 200 -13.45 -39.59 -13.95
N GLY A 201 -12.77 -40.70 -14.23
CA GLY A 201 -12.57 -41.24 -15.58
C GLY A 201 -13.84 -41.80 -16.18
N ASP A 202 -14.62 -42.55 -15.41
CA ASP A 202 -15.94 -43.08 -15.82
C ASP A 202 -16.94 -41.93 -16.08
N GLU A 203 -16.83 -40.83 -15.33
CA GLU A 203 -17.60 -39.59 -15.54
C GLU A 203 -17.00 -38.67 -16.62
N HIS A 204 -15.94 -39.11 -17.30
CA HIS A 204 -15.32 -38.45 -18.46
C HIS A 204 -14.91 -36.99 -18.25
N PHE A 205 -14.47 -36.61 -17.04
CA PHE A 205 -13.97 -35.24 -16.81
C PHE A 205 -12.51 -35.15 -16.36
N VAL A 206 -11.95 -36.24 -15.83
CA VAL A 206 -10.49 -36.41 -15.63
C VAL A 206 -10.07 -37.76 -16.18
N GLU A 207 -9.21 -37.76 -17.19
CA GLU A 207 -8.68 -38.96 -17.83
C GLU A 207 -7.19 -39.11 -17.53
N THR A 208 -6.77 -40.30 -17.09
CA THR A 208 -5.34 -40.59 -16.90
C THR A 208 -4.76 -41.08 -18.22
N THR A 209 -3.65 -40.49 -18.66
CA THR A 209 -2.90 -40.92 -19.85
C THR A 209 -1.59 -41.58 -19.42
N ARG A 210 -0.84 -42.14 -20.38
CA ARG A 210 0.49 -42.70 -20.10
C ARG A 210 1.47 -41.65 -19.55
N ASP A 211 1.35 -40.42 -20.06
CA ASP A 211 2.31 -39.34 -19.81
C ASP A 211 1.77 -38.28 -18.80
N GLY A 212 0.59 -38.52 -18.22
CA GLY A 212 -0.01 -37.63 -17.23
C GLY A 212 -1.53 -37.74 -17.15
N PHE A 213 -2.24 -36.62 -17.25
CA PHE A 213 -3.70 -36.60 -17.19
C PHE A 213 -4.32 -35.43 -17.97
N ILE A 214 -5.51 -35.67 -18.52
CA ILE A 214 -6.34 -34.69 -19.23
C ILE A 214 -7.52 -34.33 -18.34
N VAL A 215 -7.72 -33.05 -18.08
CA VAL A 215 -8.91 -32.54 -17.39
C VAL A 215 -9.81 -31.87 -18.41
N ARG A 216 -10.94 -32.51 -18.73
CA ARG A 216 -11.89 -32.01 -19.72
C ARG A 216 -12.80 -30.91 -19.19
N ASN A 217 -13.02 -30.88 -17.88
CA ASN A 217 -13.83 -29.84 -17.24
C ASN A 217 -13.09 -29.23 -16.03
N PRO A 218 -12.18 -28.26 -16.27
CA PRO A 218 -11.46 -27.58 -15.19
C PRO A 218 -12.40 -26.84 -14.21
N GLY A 219 -13.53 -26.33 -14.70
CA GLY A 219 -14.52 -25.63 -13.84
C GLY A 219 -15.18 -26.58 -12.83
N ARG A 220 -15.52 -27.80 -13.24
CA ARG A 220 -16.03 -28.84 -12.34
C ARG A 220 -15.00 -29.21 -11.28
N LEU A 221 -13.73 -29.34 -11.67
CA LEU A 221 -12.64 -29.63 -10.77
C LEU A 221 -12.44 -28.52 -9.72
N ALA A 222 -12.51 -27.25 -10.15
CA ALA A 222 -12.47 -26.11 -9.24
C ALA A 222 -13.64 -26.09 -8.26
N ASN A 223 -14.86 -26.42 -8.72
CA ASN A 223 -16.04 -26.51 -7.84
C ASN A 223 -15.90 -27.61 -6.79
N LEU A 224 -15.34 -28.78 -7.15
CA LEU A 224 -15.09 -29.88 -6.22
C LEU A 224 -14.01 -29.53 -5.18
N ALA A 225 -13.09 -28.62 -5.51
CA ALA A 225 -12.09 -28.11 -4.59
C ALA A 225 -12.70 -27.19 -3.51
N GLY A 226 -13.90 -26.63 -3.74
CA GLY A 226 -14.65 -25.74 -2.85
C GLY A 226 -14.13 -24.29 -2.91
N ASP A 227 -15.04 -23.30 -2.92
CA ASP A 227 -14.82 -21.83 -3.09
C ASP A 227 -13.46 -21.30 -2.58
N TYR A 228 -12.43 -21.49 -3.40
CA TYR A 228 -11.10 -20.95 -3.21
C TYR A 228 -10.74 -20.21 -4.50
N PRO A 229 -10.41 -18.91 -4.45
CA PRO A 229 -10.12 -18.15 -5.65
C PRO A 229 -8.87 -18.75 -6.31
N VAL A 230 -9.02 -19.27 -7.53
CA VAL A 230 -7.92 -19.57 -8.43
C VAL A 230 -7.23 -18.23 -8.71
N GLN A 231 -6.17 -17.91 -7.97
CA GLN A 231 -5.37 -16.73 -8.25
C GLN A 231 -4.66 -16.95 -9.60
N GLU A 232 -5.01 -16.13 -10.59
CA GLU A 232 -4.23 -16.00 -11.82
C GLU A 232 -2.77 -15.67 -11.46
N LYS A 233 -1.81 -16.31 -12.15
CA LYS A 233 -0.38 -16.03 -12.00
C LYS A 233 -0.09 -14.54 -12.26
N LYS A 234 -0.01 -13.73 -11.21
CA LYS A 234 0.77 -12.48 -11.24
C LYS A 234 2.24 -12.89 -11.08
N ASN A 235 3.02 -12.76 -12.15
CA ASN A 235 4.47 -12.89 -12.08
C ASN A 235 5.03 -11.85 -11.10
N GLY A 236 5.83 -12.30 -10.12
CA GLY A 236 6.64 -11.47 -9.23
C GLY A 236 6.14 -11.40 -7.79
N PHE A 237 7.03 -11.69 -6.85
CA PHE A 237 6.80 -11.50 -5.43
C PHE A 237 6.71 -10.00 -5.10
N ASP A 238 5.55 -9.57 -4.61
CA ASP A 238 5.43 -8.32 -3.87
C ASP A 238 5.76 -8.59 -2.39
N GLY A 239 6.97 -8.24 -1.96
CA GLY A 239 7.50 -8.44 -0.59
C GLY A 239 6.77 -7.68 0.54
N THR A 240 5.50 -7.99 0.82
CA THR A 240 4.66 -7.28 1.82
C THR A 240 4.34 -8.03 3.12
N ALA A 241 4.87 -9.22 3.39
CA ALA A 241 4.49 -9.94 4.61
C ALA A 241 5.70 -10.38 5.47
N LEU A 242 5.88 -9.72 6.63
CA LEU A 242 6.68 -10.20 7.76
C LEU A 242 5.81 -10.17 9.04
N PRO A 243 5.97 -11.13 9.98
CA PRO A 243 5.07 -11.33 11.11
C PRO A 243 5.25 -10.29 12.25
N PRO A 244 4.29 -10.22 13.21
CA PRO A 244 4.19 -9.10 14.13
C PRO A 244 5.22 -9.18 15.26
N ARG A 245 5.77 -8.02 15.66
CA ARG A 245 6.48 -7.86 16.94
C ARG A 245 5.62 -7.07 17.91
N HIS A 246 5.56 -7.57 19.14
CA HIS A 246 4.79 -7.03 20.25
C HIS A 246 5.14 -5.58 20.58
N ALA A 247 4.12 -4.92 21.15
CA ALA A 247 4.05 -3.52 21.49
C ALA A 247 5.10 -3.07 22.51
N GLY A 248 5.60 -1.85 22.34
CA GLY A 248 6.40 -1.15 23.31
C GLY A 248 7.44 -0.27 22.64
N GLN A 249 7.27 1.04 22.78
CA GLN A 249 8.22 2.10 22.46
C GLN A 249 8.25 2.62 21.01
N THR A 250 7.84 3.88 20.94
CA THR A 250 8.03 4.87 19.88
C THR A 250 9.46 4.89 19.34
N ALA A 251 9.68 4.26 18.18
CA ALA A 251 10.90 4.47 17.40
C ALA A 251 10.57 4.54 15.89
N ARG A 252 10.98 5.64 15.26
CA ARG A 252 10.99 5.84 13.80
C ARG A 252 11.82 4.73 13.14
N ARG A 253 11.19 3.73 12.53
CA ARG A 253 11.88 2.75 11.67
C ARG A 253 11.88 3.24 10.21
N SER A 254 12.71 4.24 9.90
CA SER A 254 13.28 4.32 8.56
C SER A 254 14.46 3.35 8.51
N GLY A 255 14.56 2.47 7.50
CA GLY A 255 15.79 1.70 7.28
C GLY A 255 17.02 2.63 7.32
N ARG A 256 18.17 2.12 7.78
CA ARG A 256 19.40 2.93 7.97
C ARG A 256 19.64 3.76 6.70
N ALA A 257 19.64 5.08 6.85
CA ALA A 257 19.81 5.98 5.72
C ALA A 257 21.21 5.77 5.12
N LEU A 258 21.28 5.58 3.81
CA LEU A 258 22.54 5.51 3.09
C LEU A 258 22.94 6.92 2.68
N ARG A 259 24.03 7.43 3.25
CA ARG A 259 24.65 8.69 2.85
C ARG A 259 25.78 8.38 1.86
N PHE A 260 25.78 9.06 0.73
CA PHE A 260 26.81 8.93 -0.30
C PHE A 260 27.28 10.33 -0.71
N GLU A 261 28.58 10.54 -0.73
CA GLU A 261 29.19 11.83 -1.04
C GLU A 261 29.70 11.82 -2.49
N LEU A 262 29.37 12.89 -3.20
CA LEU A 262 29.77 13.14 -4.58
C LEU A 262 30.89 14.19 -4.61
N PRO A 263 31.62 14.31 -5.73
CA PRO A 263 32.58 15.38 -5.92
C PRO A 263 31.95 16.77 -5.68
N LYS A 264 32.79 17.73 -5.24
CA LYS A 264 32.40 19.12 -4.91
C LYS A 264 31.43 19.22 -3.72
N GLY A 265 31.55 18.33 -2.72
CA GLY A 265 30.83 18.45 -1.45
C GLY A 265 29.33 18.10 -1.49
N ARG A 266 28.85 17.54 -2.61
CA ARG A 266 27.45 17.13 -2.77
C ARG A 266 27.15 15.83 -2.06
N VAL A 267 25.90 15.67 -1.63
CA VAL A 267 25.48 14.52 -0.85
C VAL A 267 24.18 13.95 -1.38
N ILE A 268 24.11 12.63 -1.47
CA ILE A 268 22.88 11.88 -1.67
C ILE A 268 22.54 11.16 -0.37
N ILE A 269 21.30 11.30 0.08
CA ILE A 269 20.75 10.55 1.22
C ILE A 269 19.61 9.67 0.71
N SER A 270 19.86 8.38 0.60
CA SER A 270 18.89 7.38 0.16
C SER A 270 18.23 6.70 1.36
N ARG A 271 16.89 6.70 1.38
CA ARG A 271 16.04 5.96 2.32
C ARG A 271 15.02 5.13 1.55
N ALA A 272 14.25 4.30 2.26
CA ALA A 272 13.27 3.41 1.62
C ALA A 272 12.08 4.21 1.10
N ASP A 273 11.73 5.26 1.85
CA ASP A 273 10.58 6.12 1.63
C ASP A 273 10.88 7.36 0.77
N ARG A 274 12.15 7.69 0.55
CA ARG A 274 12.56 8.92 -0.14
C ARG A 274 14.01 8.89 -0.60
N LEU A 275 14.34 9.74 -1.57
CA LEU A 275 15.69 10.08 -1.97
C LEU A 275 15.92 11.59 -1.81
N GLY A 276 17.00 11.99 -1.15
CA GLY A 276 17.39 13.39 -0.98
C GLY A 276 18.70 13.69 -1.71
N LEU A 277 18.72 14.76 -2.50
CA LEU A 277 19.87 15.28 -3.22
C LEU A 277 20.24 16.64 -2.62
N PHE A 278 21.50 16.84 -2.26
CA PHE A 278 21.97 18.02 -1.55
C PHE A 278 23.21 18.59 -2.25
N GLY A 279 23.09 19.79 -2.79
CA GLY A 279 24.21 20.60 -3.25
C GLY A 279 24.33 21.91 -2.50
N ASP A 280 25.13 22.83 -3.05
CA ASP A 280 25.58 24.04 -2.35
C ASP A 280 24.41 24.97 -2.02
N SER A 281 23.56 25.25 -3.02
CA SER A 281 22.39 26.13 -2.93
C SER A 281 21.07 25.41 -3.23
N GLU A 282 21.13 24.10 -3.50
CA GLU A 282 20.02 23.33 -4.01
C GLU A 282 19.79 22.03 -3.23
N ARG A 283 18.52 21.70 -2.98
CA ARG A 283 18.13 20.44 -2.32
C ARG A 283 16.89 19.91 -3.00
N VAL A 284 16.86 18.63 -3.35
CA VAL A 284 15.68 17.99 -3.97
C VAL A 284 15.33 16.73 -3.20
N TYR A 285 14.04 16.51 -2.98
CA TYR A 285 13.46 15.37 -2.29
C TYR A 285 12.46 14.69 -3.21
N LEU A 286 12.70 13.41 -3.44
CA LEU A 286 11.91 12.52 -4.26
C LEU A 286 11.26 11.48 -3.35
N ASP A 287 10.03 11.08 -3.66
CA ASP A 287 9.36 10.01 -2.93
C ASP A 287 9.85 8.61 -3.34
N ALA A 288 9.23 7.56 -2.79
CA ALA A 288 9.61 6.18 -3.06
C ALA A 288 9.38 5.74 -4.52
N ASP A 289 8.60 6.50 -5.29
CA ASP A 289 8.34 6.28 -6.72
C ASP A 289 9.21 7.16 -7.62
N GLY A 290 10.11 7.96 -7.05
CA GLY A 290 10.96 8.89 -7.79
C GLY A 290 10.26 10.20 -8.17
N ARG A 291 9.05 10.45 -7.67
CA ARG A 291 8.30 11.68 -7.96
C ARG A 291 8.87 12.84 -7.16
N PHE A 292 8.97 13.99 -7.82
CA PHE A 292 9.24 15.25 -7.16
C PHE A 292 8.23 15.51 -6.04
N HIS A 293 8.74 15.66 -4.82
CA HIS A 293 7.94 16.00 -3.64
C HIS A 293 8.28 17.40 -3.13
N ARG A 294 9.58 17.72 -2.98
CA ARG A 294 10.01 19.03 -2.47
C ARG A 294 11.38 19.44 -2.99
N ALA A 295 11.58 20.72 -3.27
CA ALA A 295 12.88 21.30 -3.59
C ALA A 295 13.14 22.59 -2.81
N TRP A 296 14.41 22.90 -2.65
CA TRP A 296 14.93 24.22 -2.30
C TRP A 296 15.90 24.63 -3.40
N ILE A 297 15.68 25.78 -4.02
CA ILE A 297 16.51 26.33 -5.09
C ILE A 297 16.76 27.79 -4.72
N GLY A 298 17.98 28.09 -4.26
CA GLY A 298 18.29 29.40 -3.67
C GLY A 298 17.45 29.67 -2.42
N GLU A 299 16.72 30.78 -2.41
CA GLU A 299 15.85 31.20 -1.29
C GLU A 299 14.41 30.70 -1.40
N THR A 300 14.10 29.91 -2.43
CA THR A 300 12.74 29.45 -2.71
C THR A 300 12.58 27.95 -2.44
N SER A 301 11.53 27.57 -1.72
CA SER A 301 11.11 26.18 -1.56
C SER A 301 9.89 25.89 -2.43
N TYR A 302 9.92 24.77 -3.13
CA TYR A 302 8.81 24.27 -3.95
C TYR A 302 8.33 22.95 -3.37
N GLN A 303 7.02 22.75 -3.27
CA GLN A 303 6.42 21.49 -2.84
C GLN A 303 5.29 21.10 -3.80
N ARG A 304 5.35 19.89 -4.35
CA ARG A 304 4.35 19.37 -5.29
C ARG A 304 3.20 18.69 -4.54
N GLY A 305 1.98 18.95 -4.97
CA GLY A 305 0.79 18.18 -4.60
C GLY A 305 0.58 17.00 -5.55
N LEU A 306 -0.29 16.07 -5.18
CA LEU A 306 -0.70 14.98 -6.07
C LEU A 306 -1.58 15.46 -7.23
N ASP A 307 -2.22 16.61 -7.08
CA ASP A 307 -3.06 17.28 -8.09
C ASP A 307 -2.26 18.06 -9.16
N GLY A 308 -0.93 18.00 -9.11
CA GLY A 308 -0.04 18.68 -10.05
C GLY A 308 0.26 20.14 -9.69
N ARG A 309 -0.42 20.73 -8.71
CA ARG A 309 -0.11 22.09 -8.24
C ARG A 309 1.18 22.11 -7.43
N VAL A 310 1.84 23.27 -7.41
CA VAL A 310 3.11 23.44 -6.70
C VAL A 310 3.04 24.62 -5.75
N ARG A 311 3.20 24.38 -4.45
CA ARG A 311 3.35 25.44 -3.46
C ARG A 311 4.76 26.02 -3.50
N ARG A 312 4.87 27.30 -3.81
CA ARG A 312 6.10 28.10 -3.73
C ARG A 312 6.17 28.83 -2.40
N ILE A 313 7.31 28.79 -1.73
CA ILE A 313 7.57 29.46 -0.46
C ILE A 313 8.88 30.25 -0.60
N VAL A 314 8.82 31.58 -0.62
CA VAL A 314 10.01 32.44 -0.72
C VAL A 314 10.43 32.90 0.67
N LEU A 315 11.64 32.53 1.09
CA LEU A 315 12.22 32.93 2.38
C LEU A 315 13.01 34.23 2.20
N ARG A 316 12.45 35.39 2.56
CA ARG A 316 13.23 36.63 2.57
C ARG A 316 14.22 36.63 3.75
N LYS A 317 15.51 36.82 3.48
CA LYS A 317 16.48 37.28 4.48
C LYS A 317 16.51 38.80 4.46
N ASN A 318 15.97 39.47 5.48
CA ASN A 318 16.37 40.83 5.86
C ASN A 318 15.74 41.22 7.21
N GLY A 319 16.48 41.02 8.31
CA GLY A 319 16.44 41.76 9.59
C GLY A 319 15.14 41.89 10.41
N ARG A 320 13.97 41.70 9.82
CA ARG A 320 12.65 41.70 10.45
C ARG A 320 11.96 40.40 10.06
N ARG A 321 11.23 39.78 11.00
CA ARG A 321 10.43 38.56 10.78
C ARG A 321 9.32 38.84 9.75
N HIS A 322 9.65 38.91 8.46
CA HIS A 322 8.64 38.89 7.41
C HIS A 322 8.16 37.45 7.24
N LEU A 323 6.84 37.27 7.19
CA LEU A 323 6.22 35.98 6.89
C LEU A 323 6.64 35.53 5.47
N PRO A 324 6.86 34.24 5.23
CA PRO A 324 7.17 33.75 3.90
C PRO A 324 6.03 34.08 2.92
N ILE A 325 6.37 34.47 1.69
CA ILE A 325 5.39 34.56 0.60
C ILE A 325 5.07 33.13 0.17
N ILE A 326 3.79 32.77 0.17
CA ILE A 326 3.32 31.43 -0.18
C ILE A 326 2.33 31.55 -1.32
N ASP A 327 2.70 30.98 -2.47
CA ASP A 327 1.87 30.95 -3.67
C ASP A 327 1.56 29.50 -4.06
N ILE A 328 0.38 29.26 -4.64
CA ILE A 328 0.05 27.99 -5.30
C ILE A 328 0.19 28.23 -6.80
N LEU A 329 1.19 27.60 -7.40
CA LEU A 329 1.46 27.64 -8.82
C LEU A 329 0.65 26.57 -9.55
N GLU A 330 0.17 26.90 -10.73
CA GLU A 330 -0.61 26.02 -11.60
C GLU A 330 -0.11 26.10 -13.06
N GLY A 331 -0.55 25.17 -13.90
CA GLY A 331 -0.23 25.15 -15.34
C GLY A 331 1.28 25.26 -15.63
N ALA A 332 1.64 26.20 -16.51
CA ALA A 332 3.02 26.38 -16.97
C ALA A 332 3.99 26.80 -15.84
N GLU A 333 3.51 27.49 -14.80
CA GLU A 333 4.36 27.87 -13.66
C GLU A 333 4.72 26.67 -12.78
N ALA A 334 3.73 25.82 -12.49
CA ALA A 334 3.96 24.56 -11.79
C ALA A 334 4.91 23.65 -12.58
N GLN A 335 4.71 23.56 -13.90
CA GLN A 335 5.54 22.76 -14.78
C GLN A 335 7.01 23.21 -14.77
N ARG A 336 7.28 24.52 -14.87
CA ARG A 336 8.64 25.07 -14.78
C ARG A 336 9.32 24.76 -13.43
N ALA A 337 8.56 24.78 -12.33
CA ALA A 337 9.10 24.42 -11.02
C ALA A 337 9.47 22.93 -10.93
N ILE A 338 8.65 22.05 -11.51
CA ILE A 338 8.92 20.61 -11.61
C ILE A 338 10.16 20.37 -12.49
N GLU A 339 10.23 20.98 -13.67
CA GLU A 339 11.37 20.90 -14.60
C GLU A 339 12.67 21.34 -13.92
N SER A 340 12.64 22.45 -13.18
CA SER A 340 13.81 22.94 -12.43
C SER A 340 14.32 21.90 -11.41
N ALA A 341 13.41 21.18 -10.73
CA ALA A 341 13.80 20.13 -9.80
C ALA A 341 14.44 18.93 -10.53
N TYR A 342 13.90 18.52 -11.68
CA TYR A 342 14.47 17.40 -12.45
C TYR A 342 15.76 17.75 -13.19
N THR A 343 16.00 19.00 -13.55
CA THR A 343 17.32 19.47 -14.01
C THR A 343 18.39 19.20 -12.96
N ILE A 344 18.08 19.40 -11.68
CA ILE A 344 19.00 19.06 -10.58
C ILE A 344 19.17 17.54 -10.46
N VAL A 345 18.10 16.75 -10.60
CA VAL A 345 18.20 15.28 -10.60
C VAL A 345 19.11 14.79 -11.73
N GLN A 346 18.96 15.35 -12.94
CA GLN A 346 19.79 15.04 -14.12
C GLN A 346 21.26 15.40 -13.88
N LYS A 347 21.53 16.56 -13.27
CA LYS A 347 22.88 16.96 -12.86
C LYS A 347 23.50 15.91 -11.94
N PHE A 348 22.81 15.53 -10.86
CA PHE A 348 23.28 14.48 -9.95
C PHE A 348 23.53 13.14 -10.64
N TRP A 349 22.68 12.76 -11.61
CA TRP A 349 22.85 11.55 -12.40
C TRP A 349 24.11 11.57 -13.26
N SER A 350 24.35 12.68 -13.97
CA SER A 350 25.48 12.83 -14.89
C SER A 350 26.85 12.74 -14.21
N GLU A 351 26.91 13.02 -12.92
CA GLU A 351 28.16 13.06 -12.14
C GLU A 351 28.30 11.87 -11.19
N LEU A 352 27.45 10.83 -11.32
CA LEU A 352 27.55 9.61 -10.51
C LEU A 352 28.85 8.82 -10.83
N PRO A 353 29.76 8.63 -9.87
CA PRO A 353 30.92 7.76 -10.04
C PRO A 353 30.50 6.31 -10.28
N SER A 354 31.34 5.50 -10.96
CA SER A 354 31.12 4.06 -11.16
C SER A 354 30.84 3.30 -9.85
N ALA A 355 31.48 3.70 -8.75
CA ALA A 355 31.31 3.12 -7.41
C ALA A 355 29.99 3.48 -6.69
N THR A 356 29.09 4.27 -7.30
CA THR A 356 27.82 4.66 -6.67
C THR A 356 26.97 3.44 -6.27
N PRO A 357 26.48 3.36 -5.02
CA PRO A 357 25.62 2.27 -4.57
C PRO A 357 24.42 2.06 -5.47
N ARG A 358 24.15 0.80 -5.82
CA ARG A 358 23.11 0.42 -6.78
C ARG A 358 21.72 0.95 -6.43
N ARG A 359 21.35 0.95 -5.15
CA ARG A 359 20.09 1.54 -4.68
C ARG A 359 19.91 3.00 -5.10
N ILE A 360 20.96 3.82 -4.96
CA ILE A 360 20.94 5.23 -5.35
C ILE A 360 20.78 5.33 -6.87
N ARG A 361 21.50 4.51 -7.64
CA ARG A 361 21.36 4.47 -9.11
C ARG A 361 19.93 4.13 -9.54
N LEU A 362 19.32 3.11 -8.94
CA LEU A 362 17.95 2.71 -9.26
C LEU A 362 16.94 3.82 -8.93
N GLN A 363 17.03 4.40 -7.73
CA GLN A 363 16.15 5.49 -7.32
C GLN A 363 16.30 6.73 -8.21
N LEU A 364 17.52 7.07 -8.63
CA LEU A 364 17.75 8.17 -9.57
C LEU A 364 17.25 7.85 -10.98
N ARG A 365 17.52 6.64 -11.50
CA ARG A 365 17.04 6.20 -12.81
C ARG A 365 15.52 6.25 -12.87
N GLU A 366 14.86 5.81 -11.81
CA GLU A 366 13.42 5.86 -11.69
C GLU A 366 12.91 7.30 -11.58
N ALA A 367 13.57 8.15 -10.80
CA ALA A 367 13.25 9.57 -10.77
C ALA A 367 13.34 10.19 -12.17
N LEU A 368 14.37 9.87 -12.96
CA LEU A 368 14.51 10.35 -14.34
C LEU A 368 13.46 9.80 -15.32
N SER A 369 12.70 8.77 -14.93
CA SER A 369 11.54 8.32 -15.71
C SER A 369 10.31 9.22 -15.52
N TRP A 370 10.37 10.20 -14.63
CA TRP A 370 9.33 11.20 -14.43
C TRP A 370 9.64 12.47 -15.21
N THR A 371 9.02 12.59 -16.37
CA THR A 371 9.04 13.81 -17.18
C THR A 371 7.91 14.75 -16.76
N PRO A 372 7.95 16.03 -17.16
CA PRO A 372 6.83 16.96 -16.96
C PRO A 372 5.49 16.41 -17.48
N GLU A 373 5.51 15.72 -18.62
CA GLU A 373 4.33 15.09 -19.24
C GLU A 373 3.77 13.98 -18.34
N ARG A 374 4.64 13.15 -17.76
CA ARG A 374 4.22 12.10 -16.83
C ARG A 374 3.67 12.66 -15.51
N HIS A 375 4.18 13.81 -15.04
CA HIS A 375 3.56 14.52 -13.91
C HIS A 375 2.19 15.08 -14.27
N ALA A 376 1.99 15.56 -15.51
CA ALA A 376 0.69 16.00 -15.99
C ALA A 376 -0.29 14.83 -16.15
N GLU A 377 0.17 13.66 -16.59
CA GLU A 377 -0.62 12.41 -16.59
C GLU A 377 -1.05 12.03 -15.17
N HIS A 378 -0.12 12.03 -14.22
CA HIS A 378 -0.42 11.73 -12.80
C HIS A 378 -1.44 12.71 -12.20
N ALA A 379 -1.39 13.99 -12.58
CA ALA A 379 -2.40 14.98 -12.16
C ALA A 379 -3.79 14.72 -12.80
N ARG A 380 -3.85 14.21 -14.03
CA ARG A 380 -5.10 13.77 -14.65
C ARG A 380 -5.67 12.54 -13.93
N GLU A 381 -4.83 11.54 -13.66
CA GLU A 381 -5.22 10.36 -12.87
C GLU A 381 -5.76 10.79 -11.49
N TYR A 382 -5.11 11.75 -10.82
CA TYR A 382 -5.60 12.31 -9.56
C TYR A 382 -7.04 12.83 -9.69
N THR A 383 -7.33 13.58 -10.76
CA THR A 383 -8.65 14.17 -11.02
C THR A 383 -9.71 13.12 -11.33
N ASP A 384 -9.33 12.01 -11.97
CA ASP A 384 -10.22 10.88 -12.24
C ASP A 384 -10.55 10.07 -10.97
N VAL A 385 -9.59 9.99 -10.04
CA VAL A 385 -9.72 9.20 -8.80
C VAL A 385 -10.45 9.96 -7.70
N TYR A 386 -10.16 11.26 -7.55
CA TYR A 386 -10.64 12.07 -6.45
C TYR A 386 -11.69 13.08 -6.87
N ARG A 387 -12.78 13.13 -6.10
CA ARG A 387 -13.55 14.36 -5.92
C ARG A 387 -12.77 15.34 -5.03
N PRO A 388 -13.14 16.63 -4.93
CA PRO A 388 -12.40 17.59 -4.10
C PRO A 388 -12.02 17.01 -2.74
N ILE A 389 -10.72 17.00 -2.44
CA ILE A 389 -10.20 16.49 -1.18
C ILE A 389 -10.42 17.55 -0.11
N PRO A 390 -11.06 17.21 1.03
CA PRO A 390 -11.23 18.17 2.10
C PRO A 390 -9.88 18.70 2.56
N ILE A 391 -9.86 19.97 2.95
CA ILE A 391 -8.73 20.54 3.67
C ILE A 391 -8.52 19.69 4.92
N LEU A 392 -7.36 19.03 5.01
CA LEU A 392 -7.08 18.09 6.08
C LEU A 392 -6.55 18.83 7.30
N PRO A 393 -6.87 18.36 8.52
CA PRO A 393 -6.23 18.89 9.72
C PRO A 393 -4.70 18.82 9.61
N PRO A 394 -3.93 19.77 10.19
CA PRO A 394 -2.48 19.86 10.03
C PRO A 394 -1.72 18.56 10.35
N ASP A 395 -2.21 17.81 11.32
CA ASP A 395 -1.65 16.52 11.75
C ASP A 395 -2.06 15.33 10.87
N GLN A 396 -2.94 15.53 9.89
CA GLN A 396 -3.43 14.51 8.94
C GLN A 396 -2.97 14.78 7.49
N THR A 397 -2.13 15.79 7.26
CA THR A 397 -1.60 16.15 5.94
C THR A 397 -0.81 15.03 5.24
N ASP A 398 -0.36 14.01 6.00
CA ASP A 398 0.33 12.84 5.48
C ASP A 398 -0.56 11.60 5.31
N ALA A 399 -1.86 11.70 5.61
CA ALA A 399 -2.80 10.59 5.53
C ALA A 399 -3.17 10.26 4.07
N VAL A 400 -3.48 8.99 3.81
CA VAL A 400 -4.08 8.56 2.55
C VAL A 400 -5.57 8.85 2.61
N VAL A 401 -6.07 9.70 1.74
CA VAL A 401 -7.50 10.03 1.70
C VAL A 401 -8.25 8.96 0.93
N VAL A 402 -9.33 8.43 1.50
CA VAL A 402 -10.29 7.58 0.79
C VAL A 402 -11.70 8.15 0.97
N GLN A 403 -12.53 8.07 -0.05
CA GLN A 403 -13.80 8.79 -0.13
C GLN A 403 -14.98 7.81 -0.08
N PRO A 404 -15.44 7.37 1.11
CA PRO A 404 -16.61 6.49 1.26
C PRO A 404 -17.92 7.16 0.84
N SER A 405 -17.90 8.48 0.69
CA SER A 405 -18.95 9.33 0.12
C SER A 405 -18.30 10.42 -0.75
N THR A 406 -19.11 11.20 -1.44
CA THR A 406 -18.75 12.44 -2.15
C THR A 406 -19.68 13.56 -1.68
N GLY A 407 -19.21 14.82 -1.71
CA GLY A 407 -19.99 15.99 -1.32
C GLY A 407 -20.24 16.13 0.18
N CYS A 408 -21.15 17.04 0.55
CA CYS A 408 -21.57 17.29 1.93
C CYS A 408 -23.03 16.91 2.14
N ALA A 409 -23.31 16.07 3.14
CA ALA A 409 -24.69 15.65 3.45
C ALA A 409 -25.59 16.79 3.99
N TRP A 410 -24.98 17.88 4.47
CA TRP A 410 -25.68 19.07 4.96
C TRP A 410 -25.76 20.18 3.90
N ASN A 411 -24.62 20.48 3.26
CA ASN A 411 -24.40 21.47 2.18
C ASN A 411 -25.16 22.81 2.30
N ARG A 412 -25.44 23.26 3.53
CA ARG A 412 -26.23 24.48 3.79
C ARG A 412 -25.52 25.47 4.73
N CYS A 413 -24.29 25.18 5.16
CA CYS A 413 -23.51 26.12 5.97
C CYS A 413 -23.34 27.43 5.19
N SER A 414 -23.60 28.57 5.83
CA SER A 414 -23.60 29.87 5.14
C SER A 414 -22.20 30.37 4.74
N PHE A 415 -21.15 29.85 5.38
CA PHE A 415 -19.76 30.25 5.18
C PHE A 415 -18.95 29.30 4.29
N CYS A 416 -19.46 28.10 4.00
CA CYS A 416 -18.69 27.04 3.34
C CYS A 416 -19.21 26.80 1.92
N ASN A 417 -18.42 27.18 0.92
CA ASN A 417 -18.74 26.99 -0.49
C ASN A 417 -18.09 25.73 -1.11
N PHE A 418 -17.26 25.00 -0.33
CA PHE A 418 -16.38 23.93 -0.83
C PHE A 418 -17.08 22.76 -1.55
N TYR A 419 -18.35 22.47 -1.22
CA TYR A 419 -19.10 21.33 -1.79
C TYR A 419 -20.35 21.75 -2.56
N GLN A 420 -20.52 23.04 -2.89
CA GLN A 420 -21.76 23.54 -3.50
C GLN A 420 -22.07 22.88 -4.85
N GLU A 421 -21.04 22.58 -5.64
CA GLU A 421 -21.17 21.92 -6.94
C GLU A 421 -21.22 20.38 -6.86
N GLU A 422 -21.02 19.80 -5.67
CA GLU A 422 -20.86 18.36 -5.48
C GLU A 422 -22.10 17.72 -4.83
N ARG A 423 -22.82 16.88 -5.60
CA ARG A 423 -23.97 16.14 -5.08
C ARG A 423 -23.53 15.11 -4.03
N PHE A 424 -24.14 15.19 -2.85
CA PHE A 424 -23.89 14.20 -1.80
C PHE A 424 -24.29 12.78 -2.25
N THR A 425 -23.33 11.87 -2.27
CA THR A 425 -23.54 10.47 -2.63
C THR A 425 -22.76 9.55 -1.70
N VAL A 426 -23.43 8.50 -1.22
CA VAL A 426 -22.79 7.43 -0.47
C VAL A 426 -22.34 6.34 -1.43
N ARG A 427 -21.04 5.99 -1.43
CA ARG A 427 -20.54 4.91 -2.29
C ARG A 427 -21.01 3.56 -1.78
N ARG A 428 -21.48 2.70 -2.70
CA ARG A 428 -21.70 1.27 -2.46
C ARG A 428 -20.36 0.56 -2.20
N PRO A 429 -20.34 -0.58 -1.48
CA PRO A 429 -19.10 -1.30 -1.15
C PRO A 429 -18.16 -1.52 -2.34
N ASP A 430 -18.65 -2.01 -3.48
CA ASP A 430 -17.79 -2.32 -4.63
C ASP A 430 -17.25 -1.05 -5.31
N ALA A 431 -18.05 0.02 -5.35
CA ALA A 431 -17.61 1.31 -5.85
C ALA A 431 -16.57 1.96 -4.93
N PHE A 432 -16.70 1.76 -3.61
CA PHE A 432 -15.69 2.20 -2.66
C PHE A 432 -14.41 1.37 -2.77
N ARG A 433 -14.51 0.04 -2.90
CA ARG A 433 -13.36 -0.85 -3.13
C ARG A 433 -12.55 -0.41 -4.35
N ARG A 434 -13.22 -0.19 -5.50
CA ARG A 434 -12.58 0.35 -6.71
C ARG A 434 -11.90 1.69 -6.49
N HIS A 435 -12.55 2.61 -5.76
CA HIS A 435 -11.92 3.88 -5.42
C HIS A 435 -10.66 3.68 -4.57
N VAL A 436 -10.67 2.81 -3.56
CA VAL A 436 -9.47 2.54 -2.74
C VAL A 436 -8.35 1.91 -3.56
N GLN A 437 -8.67 1.01 -4.51
CA GLN A 437 -7.69 0.43 -5.45
C GLN A 437 -7.04 1.50 -6.32
N GLN A 438 -7.85 2.41 -6.87
CA GLN A 438 -7.36 3.53 -7.66
C GLN A 438 -6.49 4.49 -6.83
N VAL A 439 -6.89 4.78 -5.58
CA VAL A 439 -6.08 5.55 -4.62
C VAL A 439 -4.75 4.85 -4.35
N ALA A 440 -4.76 3.53 -4.13
CA ALA A 440 -3.55 2.76 -3.89
C ALA A 440 -2.59 2.83 -5.09
N ALA A 441 -3.12 2.69 -6.31
CA ALA A 441 -2.35 2.82 -7.55
C ALA A 441 -1.74 4.22 -7.70
N LEU A 442 -2.55 5.28 -7.50
CA LEU A 442 -2.10 6.67 -7.58
C LEU A 442 -0.98 6.98 -6.58
N HIS A 443 -1.03 6.43 -5.37
CA HIS A 443 0.00 6.62 -4.36
C HIS A 443 1.26 5.78 -4.61
N GLY A 444 1.20 4.70 -5.38
CA GLY A 444 2.35 3.86 -5.72
C GLY A 444 3.04 3.25 -4.49
N ARG A 445 4.36 3.04 -4.56
CA ARG A 445 5.14 2.49 -3.44
C ARG A 445 5.23 3.42 -2.26
N THR A 446 5.00 4.72 -2.46
CA THR A 446 4.90 5.70 -1.37
C THR A 446 3.82 5.32 -0.34
N LEU A 447 2.78 4.59 -0.75
CA LEU A 447 1.74 4.06 0.13
C LEU A 447 2.31 3.22 1.30
N ARG A 448 3.38 2.46 1.07
CA ARG A 448 4.01 1.59 2.08
C ARG A 448 4.56 2.36 3.27
N HIS A 449 4.80 3.65 3.11
CA HIS A 449 5.34 4.52 4.15
C HIS A 449 4.27 5.33 4.87
N ARG A 450 3.01 5.22 4.42
CA ARG A 450 1.87 5.85 5.07
C ARG A 450 1.36 4.96 6.22
N ARG A 451 0.90 5.62 7.28
CA ARG A 451 0.30 4.98 8.47
C ARG A 451 -1.15 5.38 8.71
N ARG A 452 -1.58 6.50 8.14
CA ARG A 452 -2.88 7.10 8.40
C ARG A 452 -3.76 7.02 7.16
N VAL A 453 -5.03 6.78 7.40
CA VAL A 453 -6.07 6.84 6.37
C VAL A 453 -7.11 7.85 6.83
N PHE A 454 -7.37 8.85 6.00
CA PHE A 454 -8.41 9.82 6.27
C PHE A 454 -9.66 9.45 5.48
N LEU A 455 -10.77 9.17 6.17
CA LEU A 455 -12.07 9.02 5.55
C LEU A 455 -12.55 10.42 5.15
N GLY A 456 -12.37 10.73 3.86
CA GLY A 456 -12.53 12.07 3.30
C GLY A 456 -13.97 12.54 3.16
N GLN A 457 -14.09 13.71 2.54
CA GLN A 457 -15.28 14.56 2.41
C GLN A 457 -15.76 15.20 3.73
N ALA A 458 -16.89 15.91 3.68
CA ALA A 458 -17.40 16.73 4.78
C ALA A 458 -17.80 15.94 6.04
N ASN A 459 -18.18 14.67 5.89
CA ASN A 459 -18.47 13.76 7.00
C ASN A 459 -18.11 12.31 6.60
N GLY A 460 -16.90 11.89 6.95
CA GLY A 460 -16.39 10.55 6.67
C GLY A 460 -17.07 9.45 7.49
N LEU A 461 -17.78 9.82 8.57
CA LEU A 461 -18.53 8.91 9.44
C LEU A 461 -20.05 8.97 9.22
N CYS A 462 -20.49 9.36 8.03
CA CYS A 462 -21.92 9.39 7.73
C CYS A 462 -22.54 7.98 7.66
N GLY A 463 -23.52 7.70 8.50
CA GLY A 463 -24.34 6.46 8.46
C GLY A 463 -24.12 5.51 9.63
N LYS A 464 -24.77 4.33 9.56
CA LYS A 464 -24.78 3.34 10.65
C LYS A 464 -23.40 2.69 10.88
N ALA A 465 -23.13 2.28 12.12
CA ALA A 465 -21.87 1.67 12.51
C ALA A 465 -21.47 0.46 11.64
N ASP A 466 -22.41 -0.43 11.30
CA ASP A 466 -22.14 -1.62 10.46
C ASP A 466 -21.57 -1.26 9.09
N ARG A 467 -22.11 -0.20 8.46
CA ARG A 467 -21.60 0.32 7.19
C ARG A 467 -20.17 0.84 7.37
N LEU A 468 -19.93 1.62 8.42
CA LEU A 468 -18.62 2.22 8.69
C LEU A 468 -17.58 1.16 9.01
N GLU A 469 -17.92 0.09 9.72
CA GLU A 469 -17.04 -1.06 9.91
C GLU A 469 -16.66 -1.70 8.58
N ARG A 470 -17.61 -1.85 7.65
CA ARG A 470 -17.35 -2.37 6.31
C ARG A 470 -16.46 -1.43 5.49
N VAL A 471 -16.62 -0.12 5.62
CA VAL A 471 -15.73 0.89 5.02
C VAL A 471 -14.29 0.74 5.55
N LEU A 472 -14.12 0.66 6.87
CA LEU A 472 -12.80 0.47 7.49
C LEU A 472 -12.16 -0.84 7.06
N GLN A 473 -12.96 -1.91 6.95
CA GLN A 473 -12.50 -3.20 6.47
C GLN A 473 -12.01 -3.14 5.01
N ILE A 474 -12.84 -2.62 4.08
CA ILE A 474 -12.46 -2.50 2.66
C ILE A 474 -11.19 -1.66 2.51
N ALA A 475 -11.11 -0.54 3.22
CA ALA A 475 -9.92 0.32 3.16
C ALA A 475 -8.67 -0.42 3.63
N ARG A 476 -8.75 -1.27 4.66
CA ARG A 476 -7.61 -2.09 5.10
C ARG A 476 -7.21 -3.14 4.08
N GLU A 477 -8.19 -3.87 3.55
CA GLU A 477 -7.96 -4.93 2.57
C GLU A 477 -7.22 -4.37 1.35
N GLU A 478 -7.75 -3.31 0.75
CA GLU A 478 -7.21 -2.74 -0.49
C GLU A 478 -5.91 -1.94 -0.29
N LEU A 479 -5.66 -1.37 0.90
CA LEU A 479 -4.40 -0.67 1.20
C LEU A 479 -3.30 -1.62 1.76
N GLY A 480 -3.48 -2.94 1.62
CA GLY A 480 -2.44 -3.95 1.86
C GLY A 480 -2.45 -4.65 3.22
N ASN A 481 -3.60 -4.71 3.90
CA ASN A 481 -3.88 -5.40 5.18
C ASN A 481 -2.76 -5.32 6.26
N ARG A 482 -2.04 -4.20 6.31
CA ARG A 482 -0.94 -4.00 7.26
C ARG A 482 -1.51 -3.68 8.64
N HIS A 483 -0.96 -4.30 9.68
CA HIS A 483 -1.26 -3.91 11.06
C HIS A 483 -0.87 -2.44 11.28
N GLY A 484 -1.75 -1.67 11.94
CA GLY A 484 -1.44 -0.32 12.39
C GLY A 484 -1.93 0.84 11.51
N TRP A 485 -2.84 0.59 10.55
CA TRP A 485 -3.59 1.70 9.94
C TRP A 485 -4.39 2.48 10.99
N GLU A 486 -4.12 3.78 11.07
CA GLU A 486 -4.82 4.73 11.93
C GLU A 486 -5.84 5.50 11.09
N PHE A 487 -7.13 5.27 11.36
CA PHE A 487 -8.19 5.94 10.64
C PHE A 487 -8.57 7.25 11.33
N ALA A 488 -8.78 8.29 10.55
CA ALA A 488 -9.26 9.59 10.98
C ALA A 488 -10.40 10.06 10.06
N ALA A 489 -11.28 10.92 10.54
CA ALA A 489 -12.38 11.45 9.73
C ALA A 489 -12.87 12.80 10.25
N PHE A 490 -13.46 13.60 9.38
CA PHE A 490 -14.39 14.64 9.80
C PHE A 490 -15.73 14.01 10.19
N ALA A 491 -16.35 14.51 11.26
CA ALA A 491 -17.70 14.09 11.66
C ALA A 491 -18.48 15.25 12.28
N ASN A 492 -19.81 15.15 12.17
CA ASN A 492 -20.75 16.00 12.87
C ASN A 492 -21.81 15.13 13.58
N PRO A 493 -22.36 15.59 14.71
CA PRO A 493 -23.29 14.81 15.52
C PRO A 493 -24.61 14.48 14.82
N ALA A 494 -25.02 15.26 13.80
CA ALA A 494 -26.28 15.06 13.10
C ALA A 494 -26.33 13.76 12.28
N ARG A 495 -25.18 13.25 11.81
CA ARG A 495 -25.12 12.05 10.93
C ARG A 495 -24.05 11.02 11.29
N ALA A 496 -23.31 11.25 12.37
CA ALA A 496 -22.35 10.29 12.91
C ALA A 496 -23.03 9.27 13.86
N PRO A 497 -22.40 8.11 14.14
CA PRO A 497 -22.84 7.22 15.21
C PRO A 497 -22.93 7.96 16.55
N ARG A 498 -24.03 7.79 17.28
CA ARG A 498 -24.36 8.58 18.48
C ARG A 498 -24.21 7.83 19.79
N THR A 499 -23.82 6.55 19.76
CA THR A 499 -23.63 5.77 20.98
C THR A 499 -22.16 5.44 21.20
N VAL A 500 -21.74 5.44 22.47
CA VAL A 500 -20.39 5.05 22.88
C VAL A 500 -20.05 3.64 22.37
N LYS A 501 -21.00 2.70 22.44
CA LYS A 501 -20.82 1.31 21.95
C LYS A 501 -20.52 1.25 20.45
N GLU A 502 -21.21 2.06 19.63
CA GLU A 502 -20.92 2.13 18.19
C GLU A 502 -19.53 2.72 17.92
N LEU A 503 -19.15 3.79 18.63
CA LEU A 503 -17.84 4.40 18.51
C LEU A 503 -16.72 3.44 18.95
N GLU A 504 -16.91 2.69 20.04
CA GLU A 504 -15.98 1.64 20.49
C GLU A 504 -15.78 0.54 19.44
N ARG A 505 -16.85 0.13 18.74
CA ARG A 505 -16.75 -0.82 17.63
C ARG A 505 -15.84 -0.28 16.53
N LEU A 506 -16.02 0.98 16.13
CA LEU A 506 -15.16 1.64 15.14
C LEU A 506 -13.72 1.80 15.63
N ARG A 507 -13.52 2.12 16.91
CA ARG A 507 -12.17 2.19 17.52
C ARG A 507 -11.44 0.85 17.44
N ARG A 508 -12.12 -0.26 17.75
CA ARG A 508 -11.55 -1.62 17.60
C ARG A 508 -11.15 -1.90 16.15
N ARG A 509 -11.85 -1.30 15.19
CA ARG A 509 -11.54 -1.34 13.75
C ARG A 509 -10.55 -0.24 13.30
N GLY A 510 -9.87 0.44 14.23
CA GLY A 510 -8.75 1.33 13.95
C GLY A 510 -9.08 2.81 13.80
N LEU A 511 -10.33 3.24 14.02
CA LEU A 511 -10.65 4.66 14.13
C LEU A 511 -9.93 5.25 15.35
N LYS A 512 -9.00 6.18 15.11
CA LYS A 512 -8.13 6.78 16.13
C LYS A 512 -8.51 8.20 16.48
N SER A 513 -8.98 8.98 15.51
CA SER A 513 -9.37 10.36 15.76
C SER A 513 -10.60 10.79 14.97
N ILE A 514 -11.35 11.73 15.54
CA ILE A 514 -12.48 12.41 14.90
C ILE A 514 -12.26 13.92 14.99
N THR A 515 -12.37 14.61 13.86
CA THR A 515 -12.33 16.06 13.79
C THR A 515 -13.74 16.63 13.64
N MET A 516 -14.11 17.52 14.55
CA MET A 516 -15.40 18.19 14.64
C MET A 516 -15.24 19.66 14.30
N GLY A 517 -16.01 20.16 13.33
CA GLY A 517 -16.10 21.59 13.05
C GLY A 517 -17.15 22.24 13.93
N LEU A 518 -16.76 22.70 15.12
CA LEU A 518 -17.63 23.47 16.02
C LEU A 518 -17.74 24.92 15.53
N GLU A 519 -16.63 25.48 15.04
CA GLU A 519 -16.45 26.86 14.56
C GLU A 519 -16.63 27.95 15.62
N THR A 520 -17.68 27.91 16.42
CA THR A 520 -17.97 28.88 17.50
C THR A 520 -18.75 28.20 18.61
N GLY A 521 -18.51 28.57 19.86
CA GLY A 521 -19.35 28.17 21.00
C GLY A 521 -20.49 29.15 21.29
N ASN A 522 -20.62 30.23 20.52
CA ASN A 522 -21.74 31.16 20.62
C ASN A 522 -22.91 30.67 19.76
N GLU A 523 -24.07 30.39 20.37
CA GLU A 523 -25.21 29.76 19.70
C GLU A 523 -25.81 30.64 18.59
N GLU A 524 -25.87 31.96 18.76
CA GLU A 524 -26.40 32.85 17.73
C GLU A 524 -25.48 32.89 16.51
N LEU A 525 -24.17 33.03 16.71
CA LEU A 525 -23.19 32.95 15.61
C LEU A 525 -23.23 31.55 14.96
N HIS A 526 -23.42 30.50 15.74
CA HIS A 526 -23.52 29.13 15.23
C HIS A 526 -24.74 28.93 14.33
N GLN A 527 -25.88 29.55 14.68
CA GLN A 527 -27.09 29.61 13.86
C GLN A 527 -26.86 30.44 12.59
N MET A 528 -26.16 31.58 12.68
CA MET A 528 -25.78 32.39 11.52
C MET A 528 -24.89 31.60 10.53
N LEU A 529 -24.00 30.73 11.04
CA LEU A 529 -23.18 29.82 10.23
C LEU A 529 -23.99 28.66 9.62
N ASN A 530 -25.26 28.51 10.01
CA ASN A 530 -26.20 27.47 9.58
C ASN A 530 -25.63 26.05 9.69
N LYS A 531 -25.15 25.69 10.88
CA LYS A 531 -24.58 24.36 11.18
C LYS A 531 -25.67 23.29 11.38
N PRO A 532 -25.36 22.00 11.16
CA PRO A 532 -26.35 20.93 11.18
C PRO A 532 -26.83 20.48 12.56
N ALA A 533 -26.27 21.03 13.64
CA ALA A 533 -26.52 20.62 15.03
C ALA A 533 -26.14 21.77 15.98
N SER A 534 -26.73 21.85 17.16
CA SER A 534 -26.47 22.91 18.16
C SER A 534 -25.09 22.79 18.81
N VAL A 535 -24.65 23.84 19.54
CA VAL A 535 -23.38 23.80 20.28
C VAL A 535 -23.40 22.67 21.33
N ASP A 536 -24.51 22.51 22.06
CA ASP A 536 -24.63 21.43 23.06
C ASP A 536 -24.55 20.03 22.42
N GLU A 537 -25.15 19.82 21.25
CA GLU A 537 -25.02 18.53 20.54
C GLU A 537 -23.57 18.19 20.20
N TYR A 538 -22.74 19.17 19.82
CA TYR A 538 -21.30 18.97 19.63
C TYR A 538 -20.57 18.68 20.94
N VAL A 539 -20.95 19.33 22.04
CA VAL A 539 -20.40 19.06 23.38
C VAL A 539 -20.70 17.62 23.80
N GLN A 540 -21.96 17.19 23.72
CA GLN A 540 -22.35 15.82 24.07
C GLN A 540 -21.65 14.78 23.17
N PHE A 541 -21.56 15.05 21.86
CA PHE A 541 -20.86 14.17 20.95
C PHE A 541 -19.36 14.06 21.27
N SER A 542 -18.71 15.16 21.64
CA SER A 542 -17.32 15.13 22.10
C SER A 542 -17.14 14.24 23.33
N LYS A 543 -18.05 14.32 24.32
CA LYS A 543 -18.01 13.45 25.50
C LYS A 543 -18.16 11.98 25.14
N GLN A 544 -19.07 11.65 24.21
CA GLN A 544 -19.26 10.28 23.72
C GLN A 544 -18.01 9.73 23.01
N VAL A 545 -17.38 10.55 22.16
CA VAL A 545 -16.12 10.20 21.46
C VAL A 545 -14.99 9.97 22.47
N GLY A 546 -14.90 10.82 23.50
CA GLY A 546 -13.94 10.68 24.60
C GLY A 546 -14.16 9.41 25.42
N ALA A 547 -15.41 9.11 25.79
CA ALA A 547 -15.78 7.89 26.50
C ALA A 547 -15.43 6.62 25.70
N ALA A 548 -15.54 6.68 24.37
CA ALA A 548 -15.13 5.60 23.48
C ALA A 548 -13.59 5.48 23.32
N SER A 549 -12.79 6.32 23.98
CA SER A 549 -11.33 6.38 23.87
C SER A 549 -10.83 6.67 22.45
N ILE A 550 -11.52 7.56 21.74
CA ILE A 550 -11.11 8.09 20.43
C ILE A 550 -10.60 9.52 20.63
N ARG A 551 -9.49 9.88 19.99
CA ARG A 551 -8.93 11.23 20.05
C ARG A 551 -9.88 12.23 19.40
N ARG A 552 -10.11 13.35 20.06
CA ARG A 552 -11.00 14.43 19.65
C ARG A 552 -10.18 15.57 19.09
N CYS A 553 -10.58 16.04 17.92
CA CYS A 553 -10.05 17.25 17.33
C CYS A 553 -11.21 18.23 17.13
N VAL A 554 -11.03 19.50 17.48
CA VAL A 554 -12.07 20.53 17.37
C VAL A 554 -11.54 21.67 16.51
N VAL A 555 -12.26 22.05 15.47
CA VAL A 555 -11.95 23.22 14.64
C VAL A 555 -12.83 24.39 15.10
N LEU A 556 -12.19 25.54 15.31
CA LEU A 556 -12.78 26.82 15.69
C LEU A 556 -12.40 27.86 14.63
N LEU A 557 -13.34 28.73 14.28
CA LEU A 557 -13.11 29.85 13.37
C LEU A 557 -12.70 31.09 14.15
N VAL A 558 -11.54 31.65 13.83
CA VAL A 558 -11.12 32.95 14.36
C VAL A 558 -11.72 34.05 13.47
N GLY A 559 -12.42 34.99 14.08
CA GLY A 559 -13.10 36.11 13.42
C GLY A 559 -14.57 35.84 13.10
N ALA A 560 -15.15 34.73 13.57
CA ALA A 560 -16.54 34.37 13.27
C ALA A 560 -17.56 35.39 13.82
N GLY A 561 -17.23 36.11 14.89
CA GLY A 561 -18.06 37.17 15.45
C GLY A 561 -17.89 38.55 14.80
N GLY A 562 -17.01 38.67 13.80
CA GLY A 562 -16.54 39.97 13.31
C GLY A 562 -15.95 40.83 14.42
N VAL A 563 -15.82 42.13 14.17
CA VAL A 563 -15.33 43.10 15.17
C VAL A 563 -16.33 43.26 16.31
N LYS A 564 -17.63 43.31 16.01
CA LYS A 564 -18.69 43.62 16.98
C LYS A 564 -18.87 42.57 18.06
N ARG A 565 -18.71 41.28 17.73
CA ARG A 565 -18.97 40.15 18.66
C ARG A 565 -17.74 39.32 18.99
N SER A 566 -16.54 39.81 18.69
CA SER A 566 -15.27 39.10 18.95
C SER A 566 -15.15 38.62 20.41
N ALA A 567 -15.36 39.52 21.39
CA ALA A 567 -15.23 39.18 22.81
C ALA A 567 -16.23 38.11 23.27
N GLU A 568 -17.48 38.20 22.81
CA GLU A 568 -18.53 37.23 23.11
C GLU A 568 -18.22 35.87 22.47
N HIS A 569 -17.80 35.88 21.20
CA HIS A 569 -17.36 34.68 20.49
C HIS A 569 -16.26 33.95 21.25
N VAL A 570 -15.22 34.66 21.69
CA VAL A 570 -14.11 34.09 22.48
C VAL A 570 -14.64 33.45 23.77
N ALA A 571 -15.40 34.20 24.57
CA ALA A 571 -15.88 33.74 25.87
C ALA A 571 -16.80 32.51 25.78
N SER A 572 -17.78 32.54 24.87
CA SER A 572 -18.69 31.41 24.64
C SER A 572 -17.95 30.20 24.08
N THR A 573 -16.98 30.40 23.19
CA THR A 573 -16.18 29.32 22.60
C THR A 573 -15.30 28.62 23.64
N VAL A 574 -14.62 29.38 24.50
CA VAL A 574 -13.82 28.82 25.60
C VAL A 574 -14.71 28.00 26.55
N THR A 575 -15.91 28.51 26.85
CA THR A 575 -16.88 27.82 27.71
C THR A 575 -17.33 26.49 27.08
N ALA A 576 -17.71 26.51 25.80
CA ALA A 576 -18.12 25.31 25.08
C ALA A 576 -16.99 24.26 25.00
N VAL A 577 -15.77 24.67 24.66
CA VAL A 577 -14.63 23.75 24.56
C VAL A 577 -14.23 23.17 25.92
N ARG A 578 -14.37 23.95 27.01
CA ARG A 578 -14.19 23.42 28.37
C ARG A 578 -15.22 22.32 28.66
N ALA A 579 -16.47 22.52 28.28
CA ALA A 579 -17.53 21.54 28.44
C ALA A 579 -17.33 20.27 27.60
N MET A 580 -16.51 20.32 26.53
CA MET A 580 -16.16 19.16 25.69
C MET A 580 -15.20 18.15 26.37
N GLU A 581 -14.63 18.49 27.53
CA GLU A 581 -13.76 17.62 28.35
C GLU A 581 -12.56 17.07 27.59
N LEU A 582 -11.89 17.92 26.81
CA LEU A 582 -10.70 17.56 26.03
C LEU A 582 -9.50 17.24 26.94
N GLY A 583 -8.79 16.17 26.63
CA GLY A 583 -7.60 15.70 27.33
C GLY A 583 -6.29 16.04 26.60
N LYS A 584 -5.17 15.56 27.15
CA LYS A 584 -3.81 15.87 26.65
C LYS A 584 -3.52 15.41 25.21
N GLU A 585 -4.18 14.35 24.77
CA GLU A 585 -4.00 13.80 23.41
C GLU A 585 -4.89 14.52 22.38
N ASP A 586 -5.87 15.30 22.83
CA ASP A 586 -6.81 15.99 21.95
C ASP A 586 -6.21 17.28 21.38
N THR A 587 -6.85 17.83 20.36
CA THR A 587 -6.31 18.99 19.66
C THR A 587 -7.39 20.00 19.30
N VAL A 588 -7.10 21.28 19.54
CA VAL A 588 -7.92 22.40 19.09
C VAL A 588 -7.21 23.09 17.94
N TYR A 589 -7.91 23.21 16.82
CA TYR A 589 -7.48 23.88 15.61
C TYR A 589 -8.13 25.25 15.52
N LEU A 590 -7.30 26.29 15.44
CA LEU A 590 -7.75 27.67 15.26
C LEU A 590 -7.57 28.05 13.78
N SER A 591 -8.68 28.15 13.06
CA SER A 591 -8.72 28.48 11.64
C SER A 591 -9.17 29.92 11.45
N PRO A 592 -8.32 30.83 10.97
CA PRO A 592 -8.77 32.15 10.53
C PRO A 592 -9.93 32.02 9.53
N ILE A 593 -10.95 32.85 9.70
CA ILE A 593 -12.08 32.85 8.80
C ILE A 593 -11.64 33.35 7.41
N VAL A 594 -12.06 32.62 6.38
CA VAL A 594 -11.90 33.01 4.99
C VAL A 594 -13.28 32.88 4.37
N VAL A 595 -13.86 34.00 4.00
CA VAL A 595 -15.22 34.08 3.47
C VAL A 595 -15.14 34.50 2.03
N GLU A 596 -15.72 33.71 1.14
CA GLU A 596 -15.93 34.14 -0.24
C GLU A 596 -17.06 35.17 -0.28
N GLU A 597 -16.89 36.23 -1.07
CA GLU A 597 -17.88 37.31 -1.21
C GLU A 597 -19.26 36.80 -1.67
N SER A 598 -19.30 35.68 -2.40
CA SER A 598 -20.52 35.04 -2.87
C SER A 598 -21.26 34.24 -1.78
N SER A 599 -20.64 33.99 -0.62
CA SER A 599 -21.24 33.17 0.44
C SER A 599 -22.34 33.93 1.19
N ALA A 600 -23.33 33.19 1.68
CA ALA A 600 -24.42 33.78 2.46
C ALA A 600 -23.94 34.46 3.76
N PHE A 601 -22.79 34.04 4.28
CA PHE A 601 -22.20 34.60 5.49
C PHE A 601 -21.44 35.92 5.26
N ALA A 602 -21.03 36.25 4.02
CA ALA A 602 -20.29 37.48 3.72
C ALA A 602 -21.04 38.74 4.21
N LYS A 603 -22.34 38.83 3.88
CA LYS A 603 -23.21 39.93 4.33
C LYS A 603 -23.33 40.00 5.86
N ALA A 604 -23.51 38.86 6.51
CA ALA A 604 -23.57 38.82 7.98
C ALA A 604 -22.25 39.28 8.62
N LEU A 605 -21.11 38.94 8.00
CA LEU A 605 -19.80 39.38 8.46
C LEU A 605 -19.58 40.89 8.23
N ASP A 606 -20.12 41.45 7.13
CA ASP A 606 -20.14 42.91 6.91
C ASP A 606 -20.92 43.62 8.01
N ASP A 607 -22.10 43.11 8.36
CA ASP A 607 -22.92 43.64 9.44
C ASP A 607 -22.21 43.51 10.81
N LEU A 608 -21.43 42.44 11.02
CA LEU A 608 -20.61 42.25 12.23
C LEU A 608 -19.29 43.07 12.22
N GLY A 609 -18.96 43.69 11.08
CA GLY A 609 -17.69 44.35 10.82
C GLY A 609 -16.58 43.35 10.52
N ARG A 610 -16.02 43.39 9.30
CA ARG A 610 -14.92 42.50 8.91
C ARG A 610 -13.66 42.77 9.73
N PRO A 611 -13.06 41.75 10.35
CA PRO A 611 -11.84 41.93 11.13
C PRO A 611 -10.64 42.14 10.20
N SER A 612 -9.74 43.05 10.58
CA SER A 612 -8.42 43.18 9.97
C SER A 612 -7.50 42.00 10.35
N ASP A 613 -6.38 41.84 9.66
CA ASP A 613 -5.36 40.82 10.01
C ASP A 613 -4.84 40.97 11.44
N GLU A 614 -4.74 42.22 11.95
CA GLU A 614 -4.34 42.51 13.32
C GLU A 614 -5.41 42.10 14.32
N GLN A 615 -6.69 42.33 14.01
CA GLN A 615 -7.82 41.91 14.83
C GLN A 615 -7.95 40.38 14.86
N LEU A 616 -7.78 39.70 13.71
CA LEU A 616 -7.73 38.24 13.65
C LEU A 616 -6.57 37.68 14.48
N SER A 617 -5.40 38.33 14.43
CA SER A 617 -4.24 37.92 15.24
C SER A 617 -4.49 38.10 16.73
N THR A 618 -5.16 39.19 17.11
CA THR A 618 -5.55 39.49 18.50
C THR A 618 -6.57 38.47 19.01
N GLU A 619 -7.62 38.16 18.24
CA GLU A 619 -8.63 37.18 18.63
C GLU A 619 -8.04 35.76 18.69
N LEU A 620 -7.14 35.40 17.77
CA LEU A 620 -6.41 34.13 17.82
C LEU A 620 -5.64 33.98 19.13
N ALA A 621 -4.94 35.05 19.57
CA ALA A 621 -4.23 35.06 20.85
C ALA A 621 -5.22 34.92 22.02
N ALA A 622 -6.32 35.67 22.01
CA ALA A 622 -7.35 35.61 23.04
C ALA A 622 -7.99 34.21 23.17
N LEU A 623 -8.33 33.55 22.05
CA LEU A 623 -8.81 32.16 22.06
C LEU A 623 -7.76 31.21 22.64
N LYS A 624 -6.51 31.33 22.21
CA LYS A 624 -5.42 30.48 22.71
C LYS A 624 -5.22 30.63 24.22
N ASP A 625 -5.18 31.86 24.71
CA ASP A 625 -4.97 32.15 26.12
C ASP A 625 -6.19 31.74 26.97
N GLY A 626 -7.39 32.03 26.49
CA GLY A 626 -8.64 31.61 27.13
C GLY A 626 -8.77 30.09 27.24
N LEU A 627 -8.43 29.35 26.17
CA LEU A 627 -8.42 27.88 26.20
C LEU A 627 -7.38 27.33 27.19
N ARG A 628 -6.19 27.94 27.27
CA ARG A 628 -5.17 27.54 28.25
C ARG A 628 -5.62 27.83 29.68
N ALA A 629 -6.20 29.00 29.93
CA ALA A 629 -6.75 29.38 31.23
C ALA A 629 -7.91 28.46 31.66
N ALA A 630 -8.70 27.97 30.70
CA ALA A 630 -9.77 26.99 30.94
C ALA A 630 -9.27 25.55 31.20
N GLY A 631 -7.95 25.33 31.22
CA GLY A 631 -7.34 24.03 31.55
C GLY A 631 -7.18 23.08 30.35
N ILE A 632 -7.30 23.57 29.11
CA ILE A 632 -7.05 22.74 27.93
C ILE A 632 -5.55 22.46 27.81
N THR A 633 -5.15 21.22 28.09
CA THR A 633 -3.75 20.77 28.10
C THR A 633 -3.28 20.18 26.78
N GLY A 634 -4.22 19.81 25.90
CA GLY A 634 -3.92 19.28 24.57
C GLY A 634 -3.24 20.28 23.63
N ALA A 635 -2.94 19.84 22.41
CA ALA A 635 -2.34 20.72 21.41
C ALA A 635 -3.32 21.80 20.96
N ILE A 636 -2.84 23.04 20.83
CA ILE A 636 -3.59 24.16 20.21
C ILE A 636 -2.77 24.61 19.03
N ALA A 637 -3.28 24.42 17.81
CA ALA A 637 -2.54 24.63 16.57
C ALA A 637 -3.31 25.54 15.62
N ARG A 638 -2.58 26.42 14.92
CA ARG A 638 -3.14 27.20 13.82
C ARG A 638 -3.45 26.27 12.64
N TYR A 639 -4.63 26.44 12.06
CA TYR A 639 -5.09 25.70 10.90
C TYR A 639 -5.34 26.66 9.74
N ASP A 640 -4.34 26.82 8.88
CA ASP A 640 -4.40 27.77 7.77
C ASP A 640 -4.86 27.07 6.50
N ILE A 641 -6.14 27.28 6.15
CA ILE A 641 -6.81 26.56 5.07
C ILE A 641 -6.33 26.98 3.67
N GLN A 642 -5.87 28.22 3.51
CA GLN A 642 -5.43 28.77 2.21
C GLN A 642 -4.11 28.15 1.74
N ARG A 643 -3.36 27.52 2.66
CA ARG A 643 -2.04 26.94 2.38
C ARG A 643 -2.11 25.45 2.11
N PHE A 644 -3.29 24.85 2.10
CA PHE A 644 -3.45 23.41 1.95
C PHE A 644 -3.07 22.95 0.55
N LEU A 645 -2.24 21.93 0.51
CA LEU A 645 -1.82 21.21 -0.69
C LEU A 645 -1.66 19.75 -0.27
N TYR A 646 -2.36 18.85 -0.97
CA TYR A 646 -2.39 17.43 -0.66
C TYR A 646 -1.27 16.66 -1.35
#